data_AF-A0A212FBK5-F1
#
_entry.id   AF-A0A212FBK5-F1
#
_cell.length_a   1.000
_cell.length_b   1.000
_cell.length_c   1.000
_cell.angle_alpha   90.00
_cell.angle_beta   90.00
_cell.angle_gamma   90.00
#
_symmetry.space_group_name_H-M   'P 1'
#
loop_
_entity.id
_entity.type
_entity.pdbx_description
1 polymer ?
#
loop_
_entity_poly.entity_id
_entity_poly.type
_entity_poly.pdbx_seq_one_letter_code
_entity_poly.pdbx_strand_id
1 'polypeptide(L)'
;MYEQCRRPYMGIWLIWKPALLVNCPNLARKILNQDFVNFRDRHISSGTTDPVGSLNLFTVKDPLWSNIRSKITGIFTNAKLKSHQDYTRSKAKELVQRIQNDGYTVLHLKDLMVDYATDVIGTFAFGVESNATLTGEGPLRDITRDFIKLTLYRGLSMFSIFFWPEVTDIFRLKFFPRSSTKYFCEVVDRIMTHRKKENIRRNDLIDCLIKIERESEENNEKLPNGLIVAQAAVLLLGGFDTSAMTLTYAIYEIAHCPDIQEKLYRELLEAKERYGNEDFDMQTLGEMTYLNCVIQEALRKYAAMTWLDRIAQSDYKIDDTLTIQGGTPVYINILGMHYDPEYFPDPYTFNPDRFLPENNTNIKPYTFMPFGEGPRSCIGKRFGYMTMRTALAALFLNYEIFPLPNTPTPAQTKIDPYSMFYTPGEKLRVEFVPRNKKSLEDIIDLLKQADAVISDLLPVFVAKELHKLPPITFDHLDATRLLRDILKLQESMSLMQGEMESVKQECSSVRHDMKEFCTANSRQKTSQHEGNFEIYITNVNTKRGTFNSQRRFEYDSEPMGVDATNLYYDRTIDKSKESMNSIDGHTNYNLSSSHLRNTCEEIVIALQETWPLAHDLPLLGKVSGSFDFTCKTVVDTTAGILKGRPYGGVACCGEKMYLTLSLSYIVVVLD
;
A
#
# COMPACT_ATOMS: atom_id res chain seq x y z
N MET A 1 -26.22 -13.30 26.55
CA MET A 1 -27.24 -14.38 26.48
C MET A 1 -26.63 -15.76 26.61
N TYR A 2 -25.67 -16.17 25.76
CA TYR A 2 -25.07 -17.52 25.84
C TYR A 2 -24.42 -17.83 27.19
N GLU A 3 -23.55 -16.93 27.67
CA GLU A 3 -22.89 -17.07 28.98
C GLU A 3 -23.87 -17.10 30.16
N GLN A 4 -24.99 -16.39 30.04
CA GLN A 4 -26.00 -16.27 31.10
C GLN A 4 -26.89 -17.51 31.20
N CYS A 5 -26.96 -18.35 30.15
CA CYS A 5 -27.82 -19.53 30.16
C CYS A 5 -27.25 -20.63 29.25
N ARG A 6 -26.55 -21.58 29.88
CA ARG A 6 -25.97 -22.79 29.25
C ARG A 6 -27.00 -23.91 29.10
N ARG A 7 -28.16 -23.59 28.55
CA ARG A 7 -29.17 -24.60 28.17
C ARG A 7 -29.00 -25.01 26.71
N PRO A 8 -29.38 -26.24 26.32
CA PRO A 8 -29.25 -26.72 24.94
C PRO A 8 -30.06 -25.88 23.94
N TYR A 9 -31.13 -25.26 24.40
CA TYR A 9 -31.94 -24.30 23.66
C TYR A 9 -32.64 -23.33 24.63
N MET A 10 -33.10 -22.20 24.09
CA MET A 10 -33.81 -21.16 24.83
C MET A 10 -34.92 -20.55 23.99
N GLY A 11 -36.06 -20.26 24.60
CA GLY A 11 -37.08 -19.39 23.99
C GLY A 11 -36.64 -17.94 24.07
N ILE A 12 -36.78 -17.21 22.97
CA ILE A 12 -36.52 -15.77 22.87
C ILE A 12 -37.71 -15.07 22.22
N TRP A 13 -37.85 -13.77 22.43
CA TRP A 13 -38.84 -12.95 21.75
C TRP A 13 -38.15 -12.03 20.75
N LEU A 14 -38.47 -12.17 19.47
CA LEU A 14 -38.08 -11.21 18.42
C LEU A 14 -39.03 -10.00 18.46
N ILE A 15 -39.31 -9.40 19.62
CA ILE A 15 -40.33 -8.36 19.82
C ILE A 15 -41.78 -8.85 19.66
N TRP A 16 -42.24 -9.23 18.45
CA TRP A 16 -43.66 -9.56 18.19
C TRP A 16 -43.96 -11.07 18.07
N LYS A 17 -42.93 -11.92 18.00
CA LYS A 17 -43.11 -13.38 17.85
C LYS A 17 -42.11 -14.16 18.70
N PRO A 18 -42.51 -15.29 19.31
CA PRO A 18 -41.57 -16.21 19.93
C PRO A 18 -40.67 -16.86 18.87
N ALA A 19 -39.42 -17.09 19.22
CA ALA A 19 -38.43 -17.83 18.45
C ALA A 19 -37.61 -18.74 19.38
N LEU A 20 -36.92 -19.72 18.80
CA LEU A 20 -36.05 -20.63 19.53
C LEU A 20 -34.59 -20.36 19.19
N LEU A 21 -33.75 -20.15 20.20
CA LEU A 21 -32.29 -20.12 20.07
C LEU A 21 -31.71 -21.49 20.45
N VAL A 22 -30.91 -22.08 19.57
CA VAL A 22 -30.29 -23.40 19.71
C VAL A 22 -28.80 -23.25 19.98
N ASN A 23 -28.36 -23.80 21.10
CA ASN A 23 -26.97 -23.80 21.58
C ASN A 23 -26.34 -25.21 21.59
N CYS A 24 -27.12 -26.24 21.29
CA CYS A 24 -26.71 -27.64 21.33
C CYS A 24 -26.33 -28.17 19.92
N PRO A 25 -25.11 -28.72 19.74
CA PRO A 25 -24.67 -29.27 18.46
C PRO A 25 -25.55 -30.40 17.92
N ASN A 26 -26.08 -31.27 18.80
CA ASN A 26 -26.96 -32.36 18.39
C ASN A 26 -28.29 -31.87 17.83
N LEU A 27 -28.85 -30.81 18.43
CA LEU A 27 -30.10 -30.20 17.94
C LEU A 27 -29.83 -29.39 16.66
N ALA A 28 -28.70 -28.69 16.58
CA ALA A 28 -28.26 -28.05 15.35
C ALA A 28 -28.12 -29.06 14.20
N ARG A 29 -27.54 -30.25 14.45
CA ARG A 29 -27.46 -31.35 13.47
C ARG A 29 -28.83 -31.81 12.99
N LYS A 30 -29.79 -31.96 13.90
CA LYS A 30 -31.17 -32.34 13.56
C LYS A 30 -31.79 -31.29 12.63
N ILE A 31 -31.80 -30.03 13.04
CA ILE A 31 -32.45 -28.93 12.31
C ILE A 31 -31.79 -28.65 10.96
N LEU A 32 -30.46 -28.62 10.92
CA LEU A 32 -29.72 -28.20 9.73
C LEU A 32 -29.60 -29.33 8.69
N ASN A 33 -29.69 -30.60 9.11
CA ASN A 33 -29.40 -31.75 8.25
C ASN A 33 -30.46 -32.86 8.35
N GLN A 34 -30.59 -33.54 9.50
CA GLN A 34 -31.38 -34.78 9.58
C GLN A 34 -32.87 -34.55 9.29
N ASP A 35 -33.44 -33.49 9.86
CA ASP A 35 -34.84 -33.12 9.74
C ASP A 35 -35.02 -31.88 8.84
N PHE A 36 -34.10 -31.69 7.89
CA PHE A 36 -34.07 -30.53 6.99
C PHE A 36 -35.40 -30.31 6.27
N VAL A 37 -36.17 -31.36 6.01
CA VAL A 37 -37.49 -31.26 5.36
C VAL A 37 -38.43 -30.32 6.12
N ASN A 38 -38.38 -30.29 7.46
CA ASN A 38 -39.20 -29.37 8.24
C ASN A 38 -38.60 -27.97 8.38
N PHE A 39 -37.32 -27.80 8.04
CA PHE A 39 -36.55 -26.57 8.22
C PHE A 39 -35.87 -26.15 6.91
N ARG A 40 -36.57 -26.27 5.78
CA ARG A 40 -36.03 -25.97 4.45
C ARG A 40 -35.77 -24.48 4.26
N ASP A 41 -36.68 -23.68 4.78
CA ASP A 41 -36.71 -22.24 4.60
C ASP A 41 -36.07 -21.50 5.76
N ARG A 42 -35.73 -20.25 5.47
CA ARG A 42 -35.20 -19.28 6.40
C ARG A 42 -36.30 -18.32 6.83
N HIS A 43 -36.13 -17.67 7.98
CA HIS A 43 -37.08 -16.66 8.45
C HIS A 43 -36.92 -15.35 7.69
N ILE A 44 -35.67 -15.02 7.31
CA ILE A 44 -35.33 -13.80 6.57
C ILE A 44 -36.21 -13.61 5.32
N SER A 45 -36.66 -12.37 5.09
CA SER A 45 -37.37 -11.97 3.87
C SER A 45 -37.23 -10.48 3.62
N SER A 46 -37.13 -10.10 2.35
CA SER A 46 -37.15 -8.69 1.91
C SER A 46 -38.52 -8.26 1.38
N GLY A 47 -39.54 -9.11 1.56
CA GLY A 47 -40.90 -8.86 1.08
C GLY A 47 -41.04 -8.93 -0.44
N THR A 48 -42.20 -8.51 -0.94
CA THR A 48 -42.56 -8.49 -2.36
C THR A 48 -42.15 -7.20 -3.06
N THR A 49 -41.93 -6.12 -2.30
CA THR A 49 -41.55 -4.80 -2.82
C THR A 49 -40.07 -4.68 -3.20
N ASP A 50 -39.25 -5.68 -2.85
CA ASP A 50 -37.83 -5.77 -3.23
C ASP A 50 -37.49 -7.11 -3.91
N PRO A 51 -37.80 -7.28 -5.21
CA PRO A 51 -37.55 -8.53 -5.94
C PRO A 51 -36.09 -8.99 -5.92
N VAL A 52 -35.13 -8.06 -6.02
CA VAL A 52 -33.69 -8.37 -5.98
C VAL A 52 -33.30 -8.90 -4.60
N GLY A 53 -33.88 -8.34 -3.54
CA GLY A 53 -33.65 -8.78 -2.16
C GLY A 53 -34.40 -10.05 -1.77
N SER A 54 -35.50 -10.43 -2.43
CA SER A 54 -36.33 -11.59 -2.05
C SER A 54 -36.14 -12.83 -2.94
N LEU A 55 -35.69 -12.66 -4.18
CA LEU A 55 -35.49 -13.75 -5.13
C LEU A 55 -34.07 -14.30 -5.17
N ASN A 56 -33.14 -13.73 -4.39
CA ASN A 56 -31.75 -14.19 -4.38
C ASN A 56 -31.57 -15.49 -3.59
N LEU A 57 -30.52 -16.27 -3.91
CA LEU A 57 -30.24 -17.58 -3.31
C LEU A 57 -30.22 -17.60 -1.76
N PHE A 58 -29.95 -16.46 -1.11
CA PHE A 58 -29.88 -16.37 0.34
C PHE A 58 -31.26 -16.25 1.00
N THR A 59 -32.21 -15.54 0.38
CA THR A 59 -33.56 -15.26 0.92
C THR A 59 -34.67 -16.07 0.28
N VAL A 60 -34.46 -16.55 -0.95
CA VAL A 60 -35.48 -17.30 -1.70
C VAL A 60 -35.88 -18.59 -0.98
N LYS A 61 -37.18 -18.89 -1.03
CA LYS A 61 -37.81 -20.05 -0.39
C LYS A 61 -37.96 -21.22 -1.37
N ASP A 62 -38.15 -22.41 -0.83
CA ASP A 62 -38.49 -23.59 -1.63
C ASP A 62 -39.88 -23.47 -2.29
N PRO A 63 -40.09 -24.10 -3.46
CA PRO A 63 -39.19 -24.98 -4.21
C PRO A 63 -38.16 -24.25 -5.11
N LEU A 64 -38.30 -22.92 -5.29
CA LEU A 64 -37.44 -22.15 -6.18
C LEU A 64 -35.97 -22.16 -5.71
N TRP A 65 -35.74 -22.12 -4.39
CA TRP A 65 -34.40 -22.24 -3.83
C TRP A 65 -33.67 -23.50 -4.30
N SER A 66 -34.28 -24.69 -4.15
CA SER A 66 -33.66 -25.95 -4.56
C SER A 66 -33.29 -25.97 -6.05
N ASN A 67 -34.17 -25.43 -6.90
CA ASN A 67 -33.94 -25.33 -8.34
C ASN A 67 -32.75 -24.42 -8.67
N ILE A 68 -32.73 -23.19 -8.14
CA ILE A 68 -31.63 -22.24 -8.41
C ILE A 68 -30.31 -22.73 -7.79
N ARG A 69 -30.37 -23.30 -6.57
CA ARG A 69 -29.17 -23.83 -5.89
C ARG A 69 -28.50 -24.93 -6.72
N SER A 70 -29.27 -25.86 -7.28
CA SER A 70 -28.71 -26.95 -8.08
C SER A 70 -28.03 -26.43 -9.34
N LYS A 71 -28.65 -25.45 -10.02
CA LYS A 71 -28.11 -24.83 -11.25
C LYS A 71 -26.82 -24.04 -11.00
N ILE A 72 -26.74 -23.26 -9.92
CA ILE A 72 -25.56 -22.44 -9.60
C ILE A 72 -24.41 -23.28 -9.01
N THR A 73 -24.68 -24.41 -8.35
CA THR A 73 -23.61 -25.20 -7.67
C THR A 73 -22.46 -25.60 -8.62
N GLY A 74 -22.73 -25.76 -9.92
CA GLY A 74 -21.72 -26.09 -10.94
C GLY A 74 -20.58 -25.07 -11.09
N ILE A 75 -20.80 -23.79 -10.77
CA ILE A 75 -19.74 -22.76 -10.91
C ILE A 75 -18.69 -22.83 -9.79
N PHE A 76 -18.99 -23.46 -8.65
CA PHE A 76 -18.07 -23.59 -7.50
C PHE A 76 -17.38 -24.95 -7.41
N THR A 77 -17.24 -25.64 -8.55
CA THR A 77 -16.47 -26.88 -8.64
C THR A 77 -14.96 -26.59 -8.63
N ASN A 78 -14.14 -27.56 -8.17
CA ASN A 78 -12.69 -27.39 -8.17
C ASN A 78 -12.13 -27.09 -9.56
N ALA A 79 -12.68 -27.69 -10.61
CA ALA A 79 -12.25 -27.44 -11.98
C ALA A 79 -12.49 -25.99 -12.41
N LYS A 80 -13.66 -25.41 -12.07
CA LYS A 80 -13.98 -24.01 -12.37
C LYS A 80 -13.19 -23.02 -11.52
N LEU A 81 -12.92 -23.34 -10.26
CA LEU A 81 -12.06 -22.50 -9.41
C LEU A 81 -10.62 -22.52 -9.91
N LYS A 82 -10.09 -23.70 -10.25
CA LYS A 82 -8.76 -23.85 -10.83
C LYS A 82 -8.60 -23.07 -12.14
N SER A 83 -9.62 -22.99 -12.99
CA SER A 83 -9.54 -22.19 -14.22
C SER A 83 -9.49 -20.67 -13.98
N HIS A 84 -9.80 -20.20 -12.77
CA HIS A 84 -9.78 -18.77 -12.40
C HIS A 84 -8.67 -18.42 -11.39
N GLN A 85 -7.83 -19.40 -11.02
CA GLN A 85 -6.81 -19.20 -9.98
C GLN A 85 -5.75 -18.17 -10.40
N ASP A 86 -5.44 -18.07 -11.69
CA ASP A 86 -4.39 -17.16 -12.18
C ASP A 86 -4.81 -15.69 -12.02
N TYR A 87 -6.09 -15.39 -12.21
CA TYR A 87 -6.65 -14.08 -11.90
C TYR A 87 -6.56 -13.76 -10.40
N THR A 88 -6.88 -14.74 -9.55
CA THR A 88 -6.79 -14.58 -8.09
C THR A 88 -5.34 -14.33 -7.65
N ARG A 89 -4.38 -15.02 -8.26
CA ARG A 89 -2.94 -14.81 -8.07
C ARG A 89 -2.49 -13.45 -8.56
N SER A 90 -2.95 -13.01 -9.75
CA SER A 90 -2.66 -11.67 -10.27
C SER A 90 -3.13 -10.59 -9.30
N LYS A 91 -4.36 -10.70 -8.77
CA LYS A 91 -4.88 -9.76 -7.77
C LYS A 91 -4.12 -9.82 -6.45
N ALA A 92 -3.57 -10.97 -6.06
CA ALA A 92 -2.72 -11.04 -4.87
C ALA A 92 -1.36 -10.34 -5.08
N LYS A 93 -0.81 -10.37 -6.30
CA LYS A 93 0.39 -9.58 -6.65
C LYS A 93 0.10 -8.07 -6.66
N GLU A 94 -1.03 -7.69 -7.24
CA GLU A 94 -1.51 -6.31 -7.20
C GLU A 94 -1.71 -5.81 -5.76
N LEU A 95 -2.22 -6.67 -4.87
CA LEU A 95 -2.36 -6.36 -3.44
C LEU A 95 -0.99 -6.06 -2.80
N VAL A 96 0.02 -6.88 -3.09
CA VAL A 96 1.41 -6.63 -2.63
C VAL A 96 1.92 -5.31 -3.18
N GLN A 97 1.72 -5.04 -4.48
CA GLN A 97 2.14 -3.80 -5.14
C GLN A 97 1.44 -2.57 -4.56
N ARG A 98 0.14 -2.66 -4.24
CA ARG A 98 -0.62 -1.57 -3.62
C ARG A 98 0.01 -1.15 -2.29
N ILE A 99 0.39 -2.11 -1.45
CA ILE A 99 1.02 -1.85 -0.16
C ILE A 99 2.36 -1.12 -0.33
N GLN A 100 3.14 -1.47 -1.36
CA GLN A 100 4.39 -0.78 -1.69
C GLN A 100 4.14 0.67 -2.11
N ASN A 101 3.15 0.89 -2.98
CA ASN A 101 2.79 2.21 -3.49
C ASN A 101 2.24 3.13 -2.40
N ASP A 102 1.50 2.58 -1.44
CA ASP A 102 0.87 3.34 -0.34
C ASP A 102 1.82 3.61 0.84
N GLY A 103 3.11 3.25 0.73
CA GLY A 103 4.11 3.53 1.74
C GLY A 103 4.03 2.62 2.96
N TYR A 104 3.63 1.36 2.79
CA TYR A 104 3.68 0.27 3.77
C TYR A 104 2.79 0.41 5.02
N THR A 105 2.34 1.62 5.35
CA THR A 105 1.44 1.88 6.45
C THR A 105 -0.01 1.85 5.98
N VAL A 106 -0.77 0.83 6.38
CA VAL A 106 -2.17 0.69 6.00
C VAL A 106 -3.07 1.17 7.12
N LEU A 107 -3.75 2.30 6.87
CA LEU A 107 -4.63 2.95 7.82
C LEU A 107 -6.03 2.32 7.92
N HIS A 108 -6.42 1.50 6.93
CA HIS A 108 -7.71 0.83 6.92
C HIS A 108 -7.62 -0.56 6.28
N LEU A 109 -7.24 -1.55 7.09
CA LEU A 109 -7.03 -2.92 6.63
C LEU A 109 -8.27 -3.51 5.95
N LYS A 110 -9.47 -3.21 6.46
CA LYS A 110 -10.73 -3.64 5.86
C LYS A 110 -10.91 -3.13 4.43
N ASP A 111 -10.51 -1.89 4.13
CA ASP A 111 -10.76 -1.32 2.80
C ASP A 111 -9.86 -2.02 1.79
N LEU A 112 -8.57 -2.19 2.12
CA LEU A 112 -7.62 -2.93 1.30
C LEU A 112 -8.09 -4.36 1.01
N MET A 113 -8.61 -5.07 2.02
CA MET A 113 -9.12 -6.44 1.82
C MET A 113 -10.44 -6.48 1.03
N VAL A 114 -11.32 -5.47 1.19
CA VAL A 114 -12.56 -5.34 0.40
C VAL A 114 -12.23 -5.02 -1.06
N ASP A 115 -11.23 -4.18 -1.31
CA ASP A 115 -10.76 -3.83 -2.66
C ASP A 115 -10.26 -5.08 -3.39
N TYR A 116 -9.37 -5.84 -2.74
CA TYR A 116 -8.90 -7.13 -3.24
C TYR A 116 -10.04 -8.13 -3.50
N ALA A 117 -10.90 -8.34 -2.50
CA ALA A 117 -11.97 -9.33 -2.61
C ALA A 117 -13.02 -8.93 -3.66
N THR A 118 -13.24 -7.63 -3.89
CA THR A 118 -14.12 -7.09 -4.94
C THR A 118 -13.59 -7.42 -6.33
N ASP A 119 -12.30 -7.24 -6.58
CA ASP A 119 -11.71 -7.60 -7.87
C ASP A 119 -11.74 -9.10 -8.12
N VAL A 120 -11.41 -9.90 -7.11
CA VAL A 120 -11.42 -11.38 -7.23
C VAL A 120 -12.81 -11.89 -7.59
N ILE A 121 -13.87 -11.46 -6.88
CA ILE A 121 -15.24 -11.85 -7.23
C ILE A 121 -15.70 -11.20 -8.54
N GLY A 122 -15.26 -9.96 -8.81
CA GLY A 122 -15.54 -9.23 -10.04
C GLY A 122 -15.11 -10.00 -11.29
N THR A 123 -13.88 -10.50 -11.25
CA THR A 123 -13.32 -11.31 -12.34
C THR A 123 -13.92 -12.72 -12.35
N PHE A 124 -14.04 -13.38 -11.19
CA PHE A 124 -14.57 -14.75 -11.11
C PHE A 124 -16.04 -14.88 -11.53
N ALA A 125 -16.91 -13.97 -11.08
CA ALA A 125 -18.35 -14.07 -11.33
C ALA A 125 -18.76 -13.34 -12.62
N PHE A 126 -18.17 -12.18 -12.89
CA PHE A 126 -18.63 -11.30 -13.98
C PHE A 126 -17.68 -11.25 -15.18
N GLY A 127 -16.47 -11.82 -15.05
CA GLY A 127 -15.42 -11.66 -16.05
C GLY A 127 -15.01 -10.19 -16.23
N VAL A 128 -15.21 -9.36 -15.20
CA VAL A 128 -14.88 -7.94 -15.20
C VAL A 128 -13.55 -7.77 -14.50
N GLU A 129 -12.53 -7.41 -15.27
CA GLU A 129 -11.25 -6.99 -14.75
C GLU A 129 -11.37 -5.53 -14.30
N SER A 130 -11.05 -5.28 -13.03
CA SER A 130 -11.00 -3.95 -12.44
C SER A 130 -9.68 -3.79 -11.70
N ASN A 131 -9.29 -2.55 -11.45
CA ASN A 131 -8.05 -2.22 -10.75
C ASN A 131 -8.31 -1.79 -9.31
N ALA A 132 -9.45 -2.18 -8.72
CA ALA A 132 -9.81 -1.75 -7.38
C ALA A 132 -8.74 -2.16 -6.36
N THR A 133 -8.09 -3.31 -6.53
CA THR A 133 -6.97 -3.76 -5.69
C THR A 133 -5.80 -2.79 -5.73
N LEU A 134 -5.50 -2.20 -6.89
CA LEU A 134 -4.37 -1.28 -7.09
C LEU A 134 -4.70 0.17 -6.77
N THR A 135 -5.94 0.60 -6.92
CA THR A 135 -6.32 2.03 -6.84
C THR A 135 -7.33 2.35 -5.74
N GLY A 136 -8.02 1.35 -5.20
CA GLY A 136 -9.18 1.50 -4.32
C GLY A 136 -10.46 1.91 -5.04
N GLU A 137 -10.43 2.05 -6.37
CA GLU A 137 -11.48 2.68 -7.17
C GLU A 137 -11.87 1.79 -8.36
N GLY A 138 -13.16 1.78 -8.72
CA GLY A 138 -13.65 1.05 -9.88
C GLY A 138 -15.16 0.83 -9.88
N PRO A 139 -15.76 0.48 -11.04
CA PRO A 139 -17.22 0.39 -11.18
C PRO A 139 -17.89 -0.62 -10.23
N LEU A 140 -17.28 -1.80 -10.07
CA LEU A 140 -17.77 -2.79 -9.10
C LEU A 140 -17.48 -2.34 -7.67
N ARG A 141 -16.38 -1.62 -7.45
CA ARG A 141 -16.01 -1.12 -6.12
C ARG A 141 -16.98 -0.04 -5.61
N ASP A 142 -17.48 0.82 -6.47
CA ASP A 142 -18.52 1.79 -6.12
C ASP A 142 -19.80 1.11 -5.61
N ILE A 143 -20.19 0.01 -6.28
CA ILE A 143 -21.35 -0.80 -5.91
C ILE A 143 -21.10 -1.49 -4.57
N THR A 144 -19.94 -2.15 -4.40
CA THR A 144 -19.63 -2.86 -3.15
C THR A 144 -19.50 -1.90 -1.97
N ARG A 145 -18.96 -0.69 -2.18
CA ARG A 145 -18.86 0.37 -1.16
C ARG A 145 -20.23 0.79 -0.65
N ASP A 146 -21.20 0.95 -1.55
CA ASP A 146 -22.57 1.31 -1.16
C ASP A 146 -23.30 0.13 -0.48
N PHE A 147 -23.05 -1.11 -0.90
CA PHE A 147 -23.66 -2.31 -0.29
C PHE A 147 -23.36 -2.43 1.20
N ILE A 148 -22.11 -2.14 1.59
CA ILE A 148 -21.63 -2.23 2.98
C ILE A 148 -21.69 -0.90 3.73
N LYS A 149 -22.23 0.16 3.12
CA LYS A 149 -22.30 1.47 3.76
C LYS A 149 -23.19 1.38 5.02
N LEU A 150 -22.56 1.58 6.17
CA LEU A 150 -23.25 1.54 7.45
C LEU A 150 -23.94 2.88 7.71
N THR A 151 -25.26 2.85 7.78
CA THR A 151 -26.10 4.00 8.16
C THR A 151 -27.24 3.48 9.04
N LEU A 152 -27.83 4.35 9.85
CA LEU A 152 -28.97 3.97 10.70
C LEU A 152 -30.13 3.36 9.89
N TYR A 153 -30.43 3.93 8.72
CA TYR A 153 -31.44 3.38 7.80
C TYR A 153 -31.07 1.98 7.29
N ARG A 154 -29.79 1.75 6.95
CA ARG A 154 -29.31 0.43 6.52
C ARG A 154 -29.37 -0.59 7.66
N GLY A 155 -28.96 -0.20 8.87
CA GLY A 155 -29.08 -1.03 10.07
C GLY A 155 -30.53 -1.42 10.35
N LEU A 156 -31.47 -0.46 10.31
CA LEU A 156 -32.91 -0.70 10.50
C LEU A 156 -33.48 -1.60 9.39
N SER A 157 -33.06 -1.40 8.14
CA SER A 157 -33.47 -2.23 7.00
C SER A 157 -33.01 -3.68 7.19
N MET A 158 -31.74 -3.91 7.54
CA MET A 158 -31.21 -5.25 7.77
C MET A 158 -31.85 -5.91 9.00
N PHE A 159 -32.02 -5.18 10.09
CA PHE A 159 -32.71 -5.66 11.29
C PHE A 159 -34.13 -6.14 10.95
N SER A 160 -34.89 -5.33 10.21
CA SER A 160 -36.25 -5.69 9.79
C SER A 160 -36.23 -6.91 8.87
N ILE A 161 -35.32 -6.99 7.91
CA ILE A 161 -35.25 -8.13 6.98
C ILE A 161 -34.95 -9.46 7.70
N PHE A 162 -34.02 -9.46 8.67
CA PHE A 162 -33.59 -10.67 9.38
C PHE A 162 -34.50 -11.08 10.53
N PHE A 163 -35.06 -10.10 11.22
CA PHE A 163 -35.82 -10.34 12.42
C PHE A 163 -37.29 -10.02 12.22
N TRP A 164 -37.69 -8.93 11.55
CA TRP A 164 -39.08 -8.46 11.36
C TRP A 164 -39.57 -8.41 9.90
N PRO A 165 -39.56 -9.54 9.17
CA PRO A 165 -39.86 -9.54 7.74
C PRO A 165 -41.26 -9.03 7.40
N GLU A 166 -42.23 -9.10 8.31
CA GLU A 166 -43.61 -8.66 8.07
C GLU A 166 -43.74 -7.14 7.84
N VAL A 167 -42.78 -6.32 8.29
CA VAL A 167 -42.82 -4.86 8.08
C VAL A 167 -42.06 -4.39 6.85
N THR A 168 -41.31 -5.26 6.18
CA THR A 168 -40.43 -4.83 5.07
C THR A 168 -41.22 -4.25 3.91
N ASP A 169 -42.38 -4.83 3.59
CA ASP A 169 -43.26 -4.31 2.53
C ASP A 169 -43.99 -3.02 2.92
N ILE A 170 -44.30 -2.85 4.21
CA ILE A 170 -44.94 -1.64 4.74
C ILE A 170 -44.01 -0.43 4.56
N PHE A 171 -42.75 -0.58 4.97
CA PHE A 171 -41.74 0.49 4.90
C PHE A 171 -40.92 0.49 3.59
N ARG A 172 -41.19 -0.46 2.69
CA ARG A 172 -40.46 -0.67 1.42
C ARG A 172 -38.95 -0.75 1.63
N LEU A 173 -38.56 -1.47 2.68
CA LEU A 173 -37.17 -1.72 3.07
C LEU A 173 -36.54 -2.64 2.04
N LYS A 174 -35.28 -2.38 1.71
CA LYS A 174 -34.57 -3.10 0.65
C LYS A 174 -33.31 -3.74 1.16
N PHE A 175 -33.05 -4.96 0.70
CA PHE A 175 -31.84 -5.69 1.01
C PHE A 175 -30.62 -4.95 0.46
N PHE A 176 -30.70 -4.53 -0.80
CA PHE A 176 -29.68 -3.77 -1.50
C PHE A 176 -30.08 -2.28 -1.64
N PRO A 177 -29.13 -1.33 -1.54
CA PRO A 177 -29.39 0.08 -1.78
C PRO A 177 -29.96 0.36 -3.18
N ARG A 178 -30.91 1.29 -3.31
CA ARG A 178 -31.58 1.59 -4.60
C ARG A 178 -30.62 2.13 -5.67
N SER A 179 -29.73 3.04 -5.27
CA SER A 179 -28.71 3.67 -6.13
C SER A 179 -27.87 2.60 -6.83
N SER A 180 -27.23 1.75 -6.04
CA SER A 180 -26.32 0.74 -6.57
C SER A 180 -27.03 -0.45 -7.20
N THR A 181 -28.25 -0.78 -6.77
CA THR A 181 -29.03 -1.85 -7.43
C THR A 181 -29.34 -1.49 -8.88
N LYS A 182 -29.76 -0.25 -9.16
CA LYS A 182 -30.09 0.17 -10.53
C LYS A 182 -28.85 0.11 -11.43
N TYR A 183 -27.74 0.69 -10.97
CA TYR A 183 -26.49 0.67 -11.72
C TYR A 183 -25.97 -0.76 -11.92
N PHE A 184 -26.06 -1.62 -10.88
CA PHE A 184 -25.69 -3.03 -10.99
C PHE A 184 -26.54 -3.80 -11.98
N CYS A 185 -27.88 -3.58 -12.01
CA CYS A 185 -28.74 -4.16 -13.04
C CYS A 185 -28.25 -3.77 -14.44
N GLU A 186 -27.97 -2.49 -14.67
CA GLU A 186 -27.50 -2.00 -15.97
C GLU A 186 -26.16 -2.64 -16.38
N VAL A 187 -25.24 -2.84 -15.44
CA VAL A 187 -23.95 -3.52 -15.68
C VAL A 187 -24.18 -4.98 -16.07
N VAL A 188 -24.96 -5.73 -15.28
CA VAL A 188 -25.24 -7.15 -15.55
C VAL A 188 -25.96 -7.33 -16.89
N ASP A 189 -26.97 -6.51 -17.16
CA ASP A 189 -27.74 -6.56 -18.41
C ASP A 189 -26.86 -6.25 -19.63
N ARG A 190 -25.96 -5.27 -19.53
CA ARG A 190 -24.99 -4.95 -20.59
C ARG A 190 -24.05 -6.11 -20.85
N ILE A 191 -23.49 -6.73 -19.81
CA ILE A 191 -22.57 -7.86 -19.94
C ILE A 191 -23.30 -9.05 -20.59
N MET A 192 -24.50 -9.39 -20.10
CA MET A 192 -25.29 -10.48 -20.65
C MET A 192 -25.66 -10.23 -22.12
N THR A 193 -26.14 -9.03 -22.45
CA THR A 193 -26.53 -8.66 -23.82
C THR A 193 -25.34 -8.74 -24.78
N HIS A 194 -24.19 -8.20 -24.37
CA HIS A 194 -22.97 -8.26 -25.16
C HIS A 194 -22.52 -9.70 -25.41
N ARG A 195 -22.50 -10.54 -24.37
CA ARG A 195 -22.10 -11.95 -24.51
C ARG A 195 -23.06 -12.78 -25.36
N LYS A 196 -24.37 -12.55 -25.24
CA LYS A 196 -25.38 -13.19 -26.10
C LYS A 196 -25.18 -12.82 -27.57
N LYS A 197 -24.93 -11.54 -27.86
CA LYS A 197 -24.73 -11.03 -29.22
C LYS A 197 -23.45 -11.59 -29.86
N GLU A 198 -22.34 -11.57 -29.13
CA GLU A 198 -21.02 -11.98 -29.64
C GLU A 198 -20.72 -13.48 -29.40
N ASN A 199 -21.67 -14.23 -28.83
CA ASN A 199 -21.53 -15.66 -28.47
C ASN A 199 -20.27 -15.98 -27.64
N ILE A 200 -19.93 -15.07 -26.71
CA ILE A 200 -18.77 -15.21 -25.83
C ILE A 200 -19.10 -16.17 -24.69
N ARG A 201 -18.21 -17.13 -24.43
CA ARG A 201 -18.27 -18.02 -23.26
C ARG A 201 -16.99 -17.94 -22.44
N ARG A 202 -17.13 -17.68 -21.14
CA ARG A 202 -16.06 -17.61 -20.14
C ARG A 202 -16.20 -18.64 -19.01
N ASN A 203 -17.32 -19.34 -18.96
CA ASN A 203 -17.67 -20.33 -17.94
C ASN A 203 -17.72 -19.78 -16.50
N ASP A 204 -18.20 -18.56 -16.35
CA ASP A 204 -18.39 -17.87 -15.07
C ASP A 204 -19.88 -17.86 -14.65
N LEU A 205 -20.22 -17.05 -13.65
CA LEU A 205 -21.60 -16.90 -13.19
C LEU A 205 -22.50 -16.33 -14.29
N ILE A 206 -22.04 -15.37 -15.09
CA ILE A 206 -22.88 -14.78 -16.15
C ILE A 206 -23.29 -15.85 -17.17
N ASP A 207 -22.38 -16.73 -17.57
CA ASP A 207 -22.72 -17.83 -18.48
C ASP A 207 -23.71 -18.81 -17.85
N CYS A 208 -23.58 -19.07 -16.55
CA CYS A 208 -24.57 -19.84 -15.80
C CYS A 208 -25.94 -19.17 -15.82
N LEU A 209 -26.02 -17.86 -15.57
CA LEU A 209 -27.26 -17.10 -15.58
C LEU A 209 -27.92 -17.05 -16.97
N ILE A 210 -27.14 -16.86 -18.03
CA ILE A 210 -27.62 -16.95 -19.43
C ILE A 210 -28.19 -18.34 -19.71
N LYS A 211 -27.53 -19.40 -19.21
CA LYS A 211 -28.03 -20.78 -19.35
C LYS A 211 -29.35 -20.98 -18.62
N ILE A 212 -29.50 -20.44 -17.40
CA ILE A 212 -30.77 -20.51 -16.64
C ILE A 212 -31.91 -19.85 -17.41
N GLU A 213 -31.64 -18.67 -17.99
CA GLU A 213 -32.62 -17.93 -18.79
C GLU A 213 -33.04 -18.71 -20.04
N ARG A 214 -32.07 -19.26 -20.79
CA ARG A 214 -32.32 -20.06 -22.00
C ARG A 214 -33.12 -21.33 -21.71
N GLU A 215 -32.74 -22.08 -20.67
CA GLU A 215 -33.49 -23.28 -20.26
C GLU A 215 -34.93 -22.94 -19.85
N SER A 216 -35.16 -21.76 -19.27
CA SER A 216 -36.50 -21.31 -18.92
C SER A 216 -37.33 -21.04 -20.18
N GLU A 217 -36.75 -20.37 -21.18
CA GLU A 217 -37.40 -20.12 -22.47
C GLU A 217 -37.72 -21.44 -23.20
N GLU A 218 -36.77 -22.38 -23.24
CA GLU A 218 -36.94 -23.69 -23.89
C GLU A 218 -38.08 -24.52 -23.25
N ASN A 219 -38.26 -24.41 -21.92
CA ASN A 219 -39.31 -25.12 -21.19
C ASN A 219 -40.64 -24.35 -21.09
N ASN A 220 -40.75 -23.17 -21.73
CA ASN A 220 -41.89 -22.25 -21.57
C ASN A 220 -42.17 -21.85 -20.11
N GLU A 221 -41.13 -21.83 -19.27
CA GLU A 221 -41.20 -21.36 -17.88
C GLU A 221 -40.90 -19.86 -17.84
N LYS A 222 -41.76 -19.09 -17.15
CA LYS A 222 -41.51 -17.65 -16.96
C LYS A 222 -40.70 -17.41 -15.69
N LEU A 223 -39.46 -16.95 -15.84
CA LEU A 223 -38.66 -16.53 -14.68
C LEU A 223 -39.31 -15.33 -13.98
N PRO A 224 -39.32 -15.31 -12.63
CA PRO A 224 -39.67 -14.12 -11.87
C PRO A 224 -38.80 -12.93 -12.27
N ASN A 225 -39.43 -11.75 -12.40
CA ASN A 225 -38.71 -10.53 -12.75
C ASN A 225 -37.66 -10.19 -11.68
N GLY A 226 -36.44 -9.91 -12.11
CA GLY A 226 -35.30 -9.61 -11.23
C GLY A 226 -34.57 -10.83 -10.69
N LEU A 227 -35.02 -12.06 -10.95
CA LEU A 227 -34.36 -13.29 -10.45
C LEU A 227 -32.88 -13.37 -10.82
N ILE A 228 -32.54 -13.06 -12.08
CA ILE A 228 -31.17 -13.14 -12.60
C ILE A 228 -30.25 -12.16 -11.87
N VAL A 229 -30.65 -10.89 -11.79
CA VAL A 229 -29.88 -9.84 -11.10
C VAL A 229 -29.81 -10.10 -9.60
N ALA A 230 -30.85 -10.69 -9.00
CA ALA A 230 -30.85 -11.11 -7.60
C ALA A 230 -29.71 -12.09 -7.29
N GLN A 231 -29.46 -13.08 -8.18
CA GLN A 231 -28.35 -14.02 -8.01
C GLN A 231 -26.99 -13.33 -8.16
N ALA A 232 -26.85 -12.47 -9.16
CA ALA A 232 -25.65 -11.69 -9.39
C ALA A 232 -25.31 -10.82 -8.16
N ALA A 233 -26.30 -10.12 -7.59
CA ALA A 233 -26.09 -9.21 -6.47
C ALA A 233 -25.68 -9.94 -5.18
N VAL A 234 -26.34 -11.07 -4.86
CA VAL A 234 -26.02 -11.82 -3.65
C VAL A 234 -24.68 -12.55 -3.74
N LEU A 235 -24.27 -13.00 -4.92
CA LEU A 235 -22.97 -13.63 -5.11
C LEU A 235 -21.82 -12.61 -5.09
N LEU A 236 -22.06 -11.39 -5.59
CA LEU A 236 -21.13 -10.28 -5.37
C LEU A 236 -20.97 -10.02 -3.86
N LEU A 237 -22.06 -9.72 -3.14
CA LEU A 237 -22.03 -9.44 -1.70
C LEU A 237 -21.37 -10.55 -0.88
N GLY A 238 -21.77 -11.80 -1.13
CA GLY A 238 -21.22 -12.95 -0.43
C GLY A 238 -19.74 -13.18 -0.70
N GLY A 239 -19.26 -12.84 -1.91
CA GLY A 239 -17.88 -13.05 -2.33
C GLY A 239 -16.88 -12.04 -1.76
N PHE A 240 -17.23 -10.74 -1.75
CA PHE A 240 -16.27 -9.71 -1.32
C PHE A 240 -16.26 -9.52 0.21
N ASP A 241 -17.42 -9.30 0.84
CA ASP A 241 -17.45 -8.78 2.22
C ASP A 241 -17.00 -9.83 3.24
N THR A 242 -17.51 -11.07 3.11
CA THR A 242 -17.18 -12.15 4.06
C THR A 242 -15.71 -12.58 4.01
N SER A 243 -15.15 -12.67 2.80
CA SER A 243 -13.72 -12.99 2.59
C SER A 243 -12.85 -11.85 3.12
N ALA A 244 -13.20 -10.60 2.82
CA ALA A 244 -12.47 -9.43 3.29
C ALA A 244 -12.46 -9.33 4.82
N MET A 245 -13.58 -9.64 5.49
CA MET A 245 -13.66 -9.62 6.96
C MET A 245 -12.76 -10.68 7.57
N THR A 246 -12.80 -11.90 7.05
CA THR A 246 -11.94 -12.98 7.56
C THR A 246 -10.46 -12.64 7.38
N LEU A 247 -10.08 -12.11 6.20
CA LEU A 247 -8.72 -11.64 5.94
C LEU A 247 -8.30 -10.53 6.90
N THR A 248 -9.18 -9.54 7.10
CA THR A 248 -8.93 -8.40 7.99
C THR A 248 -8.61 -8.86 9.41
N TYR A 249 -9.44 -9.73 9.99
CA TYR A 249 -9.19 -10.23 11.34
C TYR A 249 -8.00 -11.18 11.42
N ALA A 250 -7.81 -12.07 10.44
CA ALA A 250 -6.66 -12.96 10.42
C ALA A 250 -5.35 -12.16 10.42
N ILE A 251 -5.21 -11.20 9.52
CA ILE A 251 -4.02 -10.34 9.45
C ILE A 251 -3.83 -9.56 10.76
N TYR A 252 -4.91 -8.99 11.31
CA TYR A 252 -4.83 -8.19 12.53
C TYR A 252 -4.43 -9.02 13.76
N GLU A 253 -4.93 -10.25 13.89
CA GLU A 253 -4.53 -11.18 14.96
C GLU A 253 -3.07 -11.61 14.82
N ILE A 254 -2.65 -11.99 13.61
CA ILE A 254 -1.28 -12.45 13.35
C ILE A 254 -0.28 -11.31 13.55
N ALA A 255 -0.64 -10.06 13.24
CA ALA A 255 0.20 -8.90 13.52
C ALA A 255 0.53 -8.76 15.01
N HIS A 256 -0.39 -9.16 15.90
CA HIS A 256 -0.18 -9.17 17.36
C HIS A 256 0.45 -10.46 17.89
N CYS A 257 0.74 -11.44 17.02
CA CYS A 257 1.24 -12.76 17.41
C CYS A 257 2.48 -13.15 16.59
N PRO A 258 3.69 -12.65 16.95
CA PRO A 258 4.92 -12.91 16.21
C PRO A 258 5.22 -14.40 16.00
N ASP A 259 4.98 -15.24 17.03
CA ASP A 259 5.23 -16.68 16.95
C ASP A 259 4.35 -17.39 15.90
N ILE A 260 3.07 -16.99 15.82
CA ILE A 260 2.13 -17.51 14.81
C ILE A 260 2.57 -17.05 13.42
N GLN A 261 2.99 -15.79 13.31
CA GLN A 261 3.45 -15.22 12.05
C GLN A 261 4.68 -15.92 11.51
N GLU A 262 5.67 -16.18 12.38
CA GLU A 262 6.90 -16.88 12.03
C GLU A 262 6.63 -18.34 11.66
N LYS A 263 5.76 -19.04 12.39
CA LYS A 263 5.35 -20.42 12.06
C LYS A 263 4.66 -20.49 10.70
N LEU A 264 3.81 -19.53 10.37
CA LEU A 264 3.17 -19.41 9.04
C LEU A 264 4.21 -19.11 7.96
N TYR A 265 5.12 -18.18 8.20
CA TYR A 265 6.17 -17.84 7.24
C TYR A 265 7.07 -19.04 6.91
N ARG A 266 7.47 -19.82 7.91
CA ARG A 266 8.27 -21.04 7.72
C ARG A 266 7.57 -22.07 6.84
N GLU A 267 6.29 -22.35 7.07
CA GLU A 267 5.51 -23.25 6.21
C GLU A 267 5.49 -22.75 4.75
N LEU A 268 5.33 -21.44 4.55
CA LEU A 268 5.34 -20.84 3.22
C LEU A 268 6.72 -20.96 2.54
N LEU A 269 7.81 -20.81 3.28
CA LEU A 269 9.16 -21.01 2.75
C LEU A 269 9.44 -22.47 2.37
N GLU A 270 9.11 -23.41 3.26
CA GLU A 270 9.24 -24.84 2.99
C GLU A 270 8.43 -25.28 1.76
N ALA A 271 7.24 -24.69 1.58
CA ALA A 271 6.44 -24.91 0.38
C ALA A 271 7.12 -24.34 -0.89
N LYS A 272 7.73 -23.15 -0.84
CA LYS A 272 8.49 -22.63 -1.99
C LYS A 272 9.67 -23.53 -2.37
N GLU A 273 10.39 -24.05 -1.39
CA GLU A 273 11.49 -24.99 -1.64
C GLU A 273 11.00 -26.29 -2.29
N ARG A 274 9.85 -26.80 -1.83
CA ARG A 274 9.27 -28.06 -2.31
C ARG A 274 8.67 -27.97 -3.72
N TYR A 275 7.95 -26.89 -4.00
CA TYR A 275 7.15 -26.75 -5.23
C TYR A 275 7.81 -25.83 -6.28
N GLY A 276 9.01 -25.33 -5.99
CA GLY A 276 9.73 -24.35 -6.82
C GLY A 276 9.37 -22.91 -6.44
N ASN A 277 10.23 -21.96 -6.79
CA ASN A 277 10.04 -20.52 -6.53
C ASN A 277 8.91 -19.87 -7.35
N GLU A 278 7.97 -20.66 -7.88
CA GLU A 278 6.78 -20.20 -8.60
C GLU A 278 5.65 -19.82 -7.62
N ASP A 279 4.64 -19.09 -8.10
CA ASP A 279 3.47 -18.77 -7.29
C ASP A 279 2.65 -20.02 -6.98
N PHE A 280 2.23 -20.18 -5.72
CA PHE A 280 1.44 -21.34 -5.31
C PHE A 280 0.11 -21.44 -6.05
N ASP A 281 -0.18 -22.62 -6.60
CA ASP A 281 -1.47 -22.90 -7.19
C ASP A 281 -2.53 -23.20 -6.11
N MET A 282 -3.80 -23.25 -6.52
CA MET A 282 -4.92 -23.47 -5.60
C MET A 282 -4.78 -24.80 -4.82
N GLN A 283 -4.21 -25.83 -5.46
CA GLN A 283 -4.05 -27.14 -4.83
C GLN A 283 -2.98 -27.08 -3.74
N THR A 284 -1.83 -26.52 -4.04
CA THR A 284 -0.69 -26.34 -3.13
C THR A 284 -1.13 -25.57 -1.88
N LEU A 285 -1.80 -24.42 -2.06
CA LEU A 285 -2.37 -23.64 -0.97
C LEU A 285 -3.41 -24.42 -0.15
N GLY A 286 -4.13 -25.35 -0.78
CA GLY A 286 -5.10 -26.23 -0.14
C GLY A 286 -4.47 -27.31 0.73
N GLU A 287 -3.22 -27.69 0.47
CA GLU A 287 -2.47 -28.73 1.17
C GLU A 287 -1.63 -28.17 2.34
N MET A 288 -1.38 -26.85 2.38
CA MET A 288 -0.70 -26.18 3.50
C MET A 288 -1.48 -26.33 4.80
N THR A 289 -0.87 -26.90 5.83
CA THR A 289 -1.56 -27.25 7.06
C THR A 289 -1.82 -26.02 7.92
N TYR A 290 -0.77 -25.27 8.24
CA TYR A 290 -0.82 -24.19 9.20
C TYR A 290 -1.54 -22.95 8.65
N LEU A 291 -1.37 -22.60 7.38
CA LEU A 291 -2.17 -21.59 6.68
C LEU A 291 -3.67 -21.88 6.81
N ASN A 292 -4.07 -23.15 6.65
CA ASN A 292 -5.46 -23.55 6.81
C ASN A 292 -5.92 -23.52 8.27
N CYS A 293 -5.04 -23.79 9.23
CA CYS A 293 -5.33 -23.65 10.66
C CYS A 293 -5.58 -22.18 11.04
N VAL A 294 -4.75 -21.27 10.53
CA VAL A 294 -4.88 -19.82 10.74
C VAL A 294 -6.22 -19.29 10.22
N ILE A 295 -6.61 -19.68 9.00
CA ILE A 295 -7.90 -19.30 8.42
C ILE A 295 -9.07 -19.87 9.26
N GLN A 296 -8.97 -21.13 9.70
CA GLN A 296 -10.02 -21.77 10.50
C GLN A 296 -10.18 -21.08 11.86
N GLU A 297 -9.09 -20.71 12.52
CA GLU A 297 -9.16 -19.99 13.80
C GLU A 297 -9.72 -18.57 13.63
N ALA A 298 -9.37 -17.87 12.55
CA ALA A 298 -10.00 -16.59 12.20
C ALA A 298 -11.50 -16.75 11.97
N LEU A 299 -11.93 -17.79 11.25
CA LEU A 299 -13.34 -18.09 11.01
C LEU A 299 -14.09 -18.53 12.27
N ARG A 300 -13.41 -19.15 13.25
CA ARG A 300 -14.00 -19.50 14.55
C ARG A 300 -14.23 -18.25 15.38
N LYS A 301 -13.19 -17.45 15.53
CA LYS A 301 -13.22 -16.27 16.41
C LYS A 301 -14.04 -15.12 15.81
N TYR A 302 -14.09 -15.02 14.48
CA TYR A 302 -14.71 -13.92 13.74
C TYR A 302 -15.65 -14.43 12.63
N ALA A 303 -16.57 -15.33 12.97
CA ALA A 303 -17.57 -15.82 12.03
C ALA A 303 -18.41 -14.65 11.47
N ALA A 304 -18.32 -14.41 10.15
CA ALA A 304 -19.00 -13.29 9.51
C ALA A 304 -20.51 -13.27 9.81
N MET A 305 -21.15 -14.44 9.73
CA MET A 305 -22.52 -14.67 10.20
C MET A 305 -22.49 -15.37 11.57
N THR A 306 -22.97 -14.68 12.60
CA THR A 306 -22.91 -15.13 14.00
C THR A 306 -24.06 -16.06 14.40
N TRP A 307 -25.03 -16.28 13.51
CA TRP A 307 -26.10 -17.26 13.65
C TRP A 307 -26.54 -17.83 12.30
N LEU A 308 -27.27 -18.94 12.33
CA LEU A 308 -28.04 -19.46 11.19
C LEU A 308 -29.51 -19.41 11.52
N ASP A 309 -30.36 -19.02 10.58
CA ASP A 309 -31.81 -18.95 10.78
C ASP A 309 -32.55 -20.04 9.99
N ARG A 310 -33.65 -20.52 10.55
CA ARG A 310 -34.62 -21.43 9.94
C ARG A 310 -36.02 -21.04 10.37
N ILE A 311 -37.02 -21.55 9.66
CA ILE A 311 -38.41 -21.52 10.11
C ILE A 311 -38.97 -22.94 10.08
N ALA A 312 -39.64 -23.34 11.17
CA ALA A 312 -40.33 -24.63 11.22
C ALA A 312 -41.53 -24.59 10.25
N GLN A 313 -41.62 -25.54 9.31
CA GLN A 313 -42.75 -25.61 8.38
C GLN A 313 -43.98 -26.27 9.02
N SER A 314 -43.76 -27.19 9.95
CA SER A 314 -44.78 -27.87 10.75
C SER A 314 -44.30 -28.08 12.18
N ASP A 315 -45.21 -28.49 13.05
CA ASP A 315 -44.93 -28.79 14.45
C ASP A 315 -43.83 -29.84 14.58
N TYR A 316 -42.81 -29.54 15.40
CA TYR A 316 -41.63 -30.37 15.56
C TYR A 316 -41.34 -30.63 17.03
N LYS A 317 -41.49 -31.88 17.45
CA LYS A 317 -41.21 -32.32 18.82
C LYS A 317 -39.68 -32.47 19.01
N ILE A 318 -39.08 -31.61 19.82
CA ILE A 318 -37.65 -31.70 20.15
C ILE A 318 -37.42 -32.85 21.13
N ASP A 319 -38.23 -32.87 22.19
CA ASP A 319 -38.25 -33.84 23.29
C ASP A 319 -39.67 -33.92 23.90
N ASP A 320 -39.84 -34.64 25.01
CA ASP A 320 -41.14 -34.81 25.65
C ASP A 320 -41.72 -33.54 26.29
N THR A 321 -40.91 -32.49 26.42
CA THR A 321 -41.27 -31.24 27.09
C THR A 321 -41.51 -30.08 26.13
N LEU A 322 -40.94 -30.11 24.92
CA LEU A 322 -41.01 -29.00 23.99
C LEU A 322 -41.33 -29.43 22.54
N THR A 323 -42.37 -28.80 21.99
CA THR A 323 -42.71 -28.82 20.57
C THR A 323 -42.55 -27.42 19.99
N ILE A 324 -41.73 -27.28 18.93
CA ILE A 324 -41.68 -26.07 18.12
C ILE A 324 -42.95 -26.03 17.27
N GLN A 325 -43.75 -24.98 17.41
CA GLN A 325 -44.95 -24.81 16.58
C GLN A 325 -44.58 -24.41 15.15
N GLY A 326 -45.36 -24.85 14.16
CA GLY A 326 -45.22 -24.41 12.78
C GLY A 326 -45.18 -22.88 12.64
N GLY A 327 -44.30 -22.38 11.78
CA GLY A 327 -44.05 -20.96 11.58
C GLY A 327 -43.15 -20.28 12.63
N THR A 328 -42.62 -21.03 13.60
CA THR A 328 -41.69 -20.48 14.62
C THR A 328 -40.28 -20.34 14.03
N PRO A 329 -39.65 -19.15 14.12
CA PRO A 329 -38.25 -18.97 13.76
C PRO A 329 -37.31 -19.73 14.72
N VAL A 330 -36.27 -20.32 14.16
CA VAL A 330 -35.25 -21.08 14.90
C VAL A 330 -33.86 -20.57 14.51
N TYR A 331 -33.08 -20.16 15.50
CA TYR A 331 -31.74 -19.62 15.33
C TYR A 331 -30.70 -20.56 15.93
N ILE A 332 -29.69 -20.93 15.16
CA ILE A 332 -28.54 -21.70 15.64
C ILE A 332 -27.45 -20.69 16.01
N ASN A 333 -27.06 -20.69 17.28
CA ASN A 333 -26.11 -19.72 17.83
C ASN A 333 -24.65 -20.10 17.52
N ILE A 334 -24.16 -19.68 16.35
CA ILE A 334 -22.78 -19.96 15.92
C ILE A 334 -21.80 -19.30 16.88
N LEU A 335 -21.92 -18.00 17.11
CA LEU A 335 -20.95 -17.24 17.91
C LEU A 335 -20.87 -17.77 19.34
N GLY A 336 -22.01 -18.11 19.96
CA GLY A 336 -22.03 -18.74 21.29
C GLY A 336 -21.25 -20.05 21.32
N MET A 337 -21.50 -20.96 20.37
CA MET A 337 -20.78 -22.24 20.31
C MET A 337 -19.29 -22.08 19.97
N HIS A 338 -18.92 -21.07 19.17
CA HIS A 338 -17.53 -20.80 18.80
C HIS A 338 -16.72 -20.26 19.99
N TYR A 339 -17.39 -19.58 20.92
CA TYR A 339 -16.79 -19.04 22.14
C TYR A 339 -17.09 -19.88 23.39
N ASP A 340 -17.68 -21.08 23.26
CA ASP A 340 -17.91 -21.94 24.42
C ASP A 340 -16.59 -22.64 24.83
N PRO A 341 -16.08 -22.42 26.05
CA PRO A 341 -14.90 -23.12 26.53
C PRO A 341 -15.06 -24.65 26.62
N GLU A 342 -16.29 -25.18 26.63
CA GLU A 342 -16.54 -26.63 26.52
C GLU A 342 -16.13 -27.18 25.14
N TYR A 343 -16.29 -26.38 24.08
CA TYR A 343 -15.97 -26.78 22.71
C TYR A 343 -14.62 -26.26 22.24
N PHE A 344 -14.22 -25.09 22.72
CA PHE A 344 -12.96 -24.43 22.37
C PHE A 344 -12.32 -23.85 23.65
N PRO A 345 -11.46 -24.61 24.35
CA PRO A 345 -10.79 -24.15 25.58
C PRO A 345 -10.03 -22.85 25.37
N ASP A 346 -10.04 -21.87 26.28
CA ASP A 346 -9.49 -20.52 26.05
C ASP A 346 -10.03 -19.85 24.76
N PRO A 347 -11.37 -19.73 24.63
CA PRO A 347 -12.02 -19.38 23.37
C PRO A 347 -11.70 -17.97 22.84
N TYR A 348 -11.20 -17.09 23.70
CA TYR A 348 -10.81 -15.73 23.33
C TYR A 348 -9.36 -15.64 22.83
N THR A 349 -8.55 -16.68 23.03
CA THR A 349 -7.17 -16.73 22.53
C THR A 349 -7.18 -17.16 21.07
N PHE A 350 -6.50 -16.39 20.21
CA PHE A 350 -6.28 -16.78 18.82
C PHE A 350 -5.22 -17.90 18.77
N ASN A 351 -5.68 -19.13 18.60
CA ASN A 351 -4.81 -20.31 18.61
C ASN A 351 -5.09 -21.21 17.39
N PRO A 352 -4.33 -21.05 16.28
CA PRO A 352 -4.43 -21.91 15.12
C PRO A 352 -4.18 -23.40 15.41
N ASP A 353 -3.37 -23.73 16.41
CA ASP A 353 -2.98 -25.13 16.70
C ASP A 353 -4.18 -26.03 17.03
N ARG A 354 -5.33 -25.45 17.41
CA ARG A 354 -6.60 -26.17 17.59
C ARG A 354 -7.03 -26.97 16.37
N PHE A 355 -6.68 -26.49 15.18
CA PHE A 355 -7.09 -27.05 13.90
C PHE A 355 -6.00 -27.89 13.24
N LEU A 356 -4.89 -28.17 13.96
CA LEU A 356 -3.89 -29.10 13.47
C LEU A 356 -4.50 -30.50 13.28
N PRO A 357 -4.02 -31.29 12.31
CA PRO A 357 -4.57 -32.61 11.99
C PRO A 357 -4.72 -33.54 13.20
N GLU A 358 -3.75 -33.54 14.10
CA GLU A 358 -3.72 -34.28 15.36
C GLU A 358 -4.83 -33.86 16.34
N ASN A 359 -5.28 -32.60 16.28
CA ASN A 359 -6.30 -32.03 17.16
C ASN A 359 -7.71 -32.09 16.56
N ASN A 360 -7.87 -32.52 15.31
CA ASN A 360 -9.17 -32.55 14.62
C ASN A 360 -10.25 -33.35 15.37
N THR A 361 -9.86 -34.39 16.11
CA THR A 361 -10.79 -35.21 16.92
C THR A 361 -11.40 -34.43 18.09
N ASN A 362 -10.77 -33.33 18.52
CA ASN A 362 -11.27 -32.45 19.57
C ASN A 362 -12.39 -31.52 19.07
N ILE A 363 -12.49 -31.30 17.75
CA ILE A 363 -13.52 -30.45 17.17
C ILE A 363 -14.82 -31.24 17.03
N LYS A 364 -15.71 -31.07 18.01
CA LYS A 364 -17.02 -31.72 18.02
C LYS A 364 -17.84 -31.30 16.78
N PRO A 365 -18.46 -32.23 16.04
CA PRO A 365 -19.31 -31.88 14.90
C PRO A 365 -20.40 -30.88 15.29
N TYR A 366 -20.71 -29.94 14.40
CA TYR A 366 -21.70 -28.87 14.59
C TYR A 366 -21.37 -27.86 15.71
N THR A 367 -20.12 -27.77 16.18
CA THR A 367 -19.65 -26.64 16.99
C THR A 367 -18.90 -25.61 16.15
N PHE A 368 -18.13 -26.04 15.14
CA PHE A 368 -17.49 -25.16 14.15
C PHE A 368 -18.31 -25.13 12.85
N MET A 369 -18.96 -23.99 12.55
CA MET A 369 -19.90 -23.85 11.42
C MET A 369 -19.81 -22.49 10.70
N PRO A 370 -18.62 -21.96 10.39
CA PRO A 370 -18.49 -20.62 9.78
C PRO A 370 -19.12 -20.51 8.39
N PHE A 371 -19.31 -21.64 7.69
CA PHE A 371 -19.98 -21.72 6.39
C PHE A 371 -21.40 -22.31 6.48
N GLY A 372 -21.91 -22.50 7.71
CA GLY A 372 -23.11 -23.28 7.99
C GLY A 372 -22.96 -24.76 7.64
N GLU A 373 -24.03 -25.52 7.89
CA GLU A 373 -24.08 -26.97 7.65
C GLU A 373 -25.36 -27.41 6.93
N GLY A 374 -25.33 -28.60 6.34
CA GLY A 374 -26.45 -29.20 5.62
C GLY A 374 -26.74 -28.58 4.24
N PRO A 375 -27.94 -28.82 3.67
CA PRO A 375 -28.26 -28.41 2.29
C PRO A 375 -28.19 -26.89 2.02
N ARG A 376 -28.41 -26.07 3.06
CA ARG A 376 -28.31 -24.61 3.01
C ARG A 376 -26.91 -24.07 3.36
N SER A 377 -25.88 -24.93 3.42
CA SER A 377 -24.48 -24.51 3.62
C SER A 377 -24.00 -23.59 2.50
N CYS A 378 -22.99 -22.78 2.80
CA CYS A 378 -22.44 -21.78 1.89
C CYS A 378 -21.98 -22.41 0.57
N ILE A 379 -22.50 -21.90 -0.55
CA ILE A 379 -22.12 -22.37 -1.90
C ILE A 379 -20.68 -21.97 -2.25
N GLY A 380 -20.25 -20.81 -1.74
CA GLY A 380 -18.96 -20.21 -2.03
C GLY A 380 -17.83 -20.67 -1.12
N LYS A 381 -18.02 -21.71 -0.29
CA LYS A 381 -16.99 -22.17 0.69
C LYS A 381 -15.62 -22.36 0.03
N ARG A 382 -15.56 -23.07 -1.10
CA ARG A 382 -14.30 -23.34 -1.81
C ARG A 382 -13.69 -22.08 -2.42
N PHE A 383 -14.52 -21.20 -2.97
CA PHE A 383 -14.09 -19.89 -3.49
C PHE A 383 -13.49 -19.03 -2.36
N GLY A 384 -14.18 -18.92 -1.23
CA GLY A 384 -13.69 -18.17 -0.07
C GLY A 384 -12.34 -18.68 0.42
N TYR A 385 -12.15 -19.99 0.56
CA TYR A 385 -10.85 -20.55 0.93
C TYR A 385 -9.76 -20.25 -0.11
N MET A 386 -10.05 -20.35 -1.41
CA MET A 386 -9.08 -19.99 -2.47
C MET A 386 -8.66 -18.52 -2.34
N THR A 387 -9.62 -17.60 -2.24
CA THR A 387 -9.38 -16.16 -2.08
C THR A 387 -8.55 -15.86 -0.84
N MET A 388 -8.92 -16.43 0.32
CA MET A 388 -8.24 -16.15 1.58
C MET A 388 -6.81 -16.72 1.61
N ARG A 389 -6.61 -17.96 1.17
CA ARG A 389 -5.29 -18.59 1.14
C ARG A 389 -4.32 -17.82 0.24
N THR A 390 -4.78 -17.41 -0.94
CA THR A 390 -3.94 -16.72 -1.92
C THR A 390 -3.47 -15.37 -1.38
N ALA A 391 -4.38 -14.59 -0.77
CA ALA A 391 -4.01 -13.31 -0.16
C ALA A 391 -3.05 -13.48 1.02
N LEU A 392 -3.36 -14.35 1.99
CA LEU A 392 -2.51 -14.54 3.17
C LEU A 392 -1.12 -15.06 2.79
N ALA A 393 -1.03 -16.02 1.88
CA ALA A 393 0.26 -16.53 1.40
C ALA A 393 1.07 -15.41 0.73
N ALA A 394 0.45 -14.60 -0.15
CA ALA A 394 1.13 -13.49 -0.80
C ALA A 394 1.61 -12.43 0.22
N LEU A 395 0.78 -12.06 1.19
CA LEU A 395 1.13 -11.05 2.19
C LEU A 395 2.26 -11.53 3.10
N PHE A 396 2.13 -12.70 3.72
CA PHE A 396 3.10 -13.18 4.71
C PHE A 396 4.41 -13.71 4.10
N LEU A 397 4.43 -14.04 2.81
CA LEU A 397 5.70 -14.26 2.09
C LEU A 397 6.49 -12.97 1.88
N ASN A 398 5.80 -11.85 1.65
CA ASN A 398 6.44 -10.58 1.29
C ASN A 398 6.67 -9.66 2.49
N TYR A 399 5.88 -9.80 3.55
CA TYR A 399 5.85 -8.86 4.67
C TYR A 399 5.87 -9.55 6.03
N GLU A 400 6.57 -8.91 6.95
CA GLU A 400 6.30 -8.99 8.38
C GLU A 400 5.31 -7.87 8.73
N ILE A 401 4.26 -8.19 9.47
CA ILE A 401 3.15 -7.28 9.71
C ILE A 401 3.07 -6.97 11.20
N PHE A 402 3.00 -5.68 11.55
CA PHE A 402 2.95 -5.19 12.92
C PHE A 402 1.73 -4.30 13.15
N PRO A 403 1.16 -4.28 14.37
CA PRO A 403 0.16 -3.28 14.74
C PRO A 403 0.80 -1.91 14.85
N LEU A 404 0.08 -0.86 14.45
CA LEU A 404 0.53 0.50 14.69
C LEU A 404 0.40 0.87 16.18
N PRO A 405 1.26 1.78 16.70
CA PRO A 405 1.09 2.33 18.04
C PRO A 405 -0.30 2.91 18.25
N ASN A 406 -0.85 2.78 19.47
CA ASN A 406 -2.17 3.29 19.86
C ASN A 406 -3.36 2.68 19.09
N THR A 407 -3.19 1.50 18.49
CA THR A 407 -4.31 0.71 17.96
C THR A 407 -4.86 -0.24 19.03
N PRO A 408 -6.18 -0.53 19.02
CA PRO A 408 -6.77 -1.47 19.97
C PRO A 408 -6.22 -2.88 19.74
N THR A 409 -5.94 -3.63 20.80
CA THR A 409 -5.65 -5.06 20.60
C THR A 409 -6.88 -5.79 20.00
N PRO A 410 -6.72 -6.98 19.39
CA PRO A 410 -7.85 -7.74 18.87
C PRO A 410 -8.94 -8.03 19.91
N ALA A 411 -8.57 -8.17 21.19
CA ALA A 411 -9.51 -8.34 22.30
C ALA A 411 -10.26 -7.05 22.69
N GLN A 412 -9.67 -5.87 22.42
CA GLN A 412 -10.27 -4.56 22.70
C GLN A 412 -11.08 -4.01 21.52
N THR A 413 -10.93 -4.60 20.34
CA THR A 413 -11.60 -4.18 19.11
C THR A 413 -13.12 -4.30 19.28
N LYS A 414 -13.82 -3.19 19.12
CA LYS A 414 -15.29 -3.18 19.21
C LYS A 414 -15.90 -3.69 17.91
N ILE A 415 -17.06 -4.33 18.02
CA ILE A 415 -17.88 -4.70 16.87
C ILE A 415 -18.82 -3.54 16.52
N ASP A 416 -19.01 -3.28 15.24
CA ASP A 416 -19.93 -2.24 14.78
C ASP A 416 -21.39 -2.64 15.10
N PRO A 417 -22.14 -1.85 15.88
CA PRO A 417 -23.51 -2.20 16.28
C PRO A 417 -24.54 -2.10 15.15
N TYR A 418 -24.19 -1.47 14.03
CA TYR A 418 -25.05 -1.33 12.84
C TYR A 418 -24.68 -2.31 11.73
N SER A 419 -23.55 -3.01 11.85
CA SER A 419 -23.19 -4.05 10.89
C SER A 419 -23.98 -5.32 11.14
N MET A 420 -24.47 -5.89 10.04
CA MET A 420 -25.10 -7.20 10.05
C MET A 420 -24.09 -8.33 10.26
N PHE A 421 -22.88 -8.16 9.71
CA PHE A 421 -21.80 -9.11 9.89
C PHE A 421 -20.95 -8.72 11.10
N TYR A 422 -20.12 -9.65 11.57
CA TYR A 422 -19.20 -9.43 12.69
C TYR A 422 -18.04 -8.49 12.31
N THR A 423 -18.34 -7.23 12.00
CA THR A 423 -17.42 -6.23 11.45
C THR A 423 -16.79 -5.40 12.57
N PRO A 424 -15.51 -5.01 12.46
CA PRO A 424 -14.90 -4.09 13.42
C PRO A 424 -15.57 -2.72 13.32
N GLY A 425 -15.93 -2.14 14.47
CA GLY A 425 -16.52 -0.80 14.59
C GLY A 425 -15.49 0.33 14.51
N GLU A 426 -14.21 -0.02 14.37
CA GLU A 426 -13.10 0.92 14.27
C GLU A 426 -12.13 0.52 13.16
N LYS A 427 -11.28 1.47 12.78
CA LYS A 427 -10.30 1.31 11.71
C LYS A 427 -9.11 0.50 12.23
N LEU A 428 -8.99 -0.75 11.80
CA LEU A 428 -7.84 -1.59 12.10
C LEU A 428 -6.65 -1.17 11.22
N ARG A 429 -5.52 -0.88 11.85
CA ARG A 429 -4.32 -0.33 11.18
C ARG A 429 -3.11 -1.20 11.48
N VAL A 430 -2.30 -1.40 10.44
CA VAL A 430 -1.09 -2.23 10.51
C VAL A 430 0.01 -1.62 9.64
N GLU A 431 1.25 -1.95 9.96
CA GLU A 431 2.43 -1.65 9.18
C GLU A 431 2.96 -2.93 8.53
N PHE A 432 3.28 -2.87 7.25
CA PHE A 432 3.84 -3.96 6.47
C PHE A 432 5.34 -3.74 6.25
N VAL A 433 6.20 -4.47 6.94
CA VAL A 433 7.65 -4.40 6.78
C VAL A 433 8.10 -5.48 5.77
N PRO A 434 8.74 -5.12 4.64
CA PRO A 434 9.21 -6.11 3.67
C PRO A 434 10.15 -7.15 4.30
N ARG A 435 9.91 -8.45 4.05
CA ARG A 435 10.79 -9.56 4.48
C ARG A 435 12.04 -9.66 3.62
N ASN A 436 11.93 -9.36 2.32
CA ASN A 436 13.04 -9.34 1.37
C ASN A 436 13.84 -8.02 1.44
N LYS A 437 14.19 -7.56 2.65
CA LYS A 437 15.24 -6.56 2.78
C LYS A 437 16.55 -7.26 2.41
N LYS A 438 17.08 -6.98 1.21
CA LYS A 438 18.50 -7.21 0.95
C LYS A 438 19.24 -6.41 2.02
N SER A 439 19.94 -7.09 2.91
CA SER A 439 20.83 -6.41 3.85
C SER A 439 21.82 -5.55 3.07
N LEU A 440 22.40 -4.53 3.71
CA LEU A 440 23.48 -3.78 3.08
C LEU A 440 24.58 -4.74 2.58
N GLU A 441 24.78 -5.86 3.27
CA GLU A 441 25.69 -6.95 2.92
C GLU A 441 25.25 -7.71 1.65
N ASP A 442 23.96 -8.01 1.47
CA ASP A 442 23.43 -8.62 0.25
C ASP A 442 23.53 -7.68 -0.97
N ILE A 443 23.34 -6.38 -0.75
CA ILE A 443 23.55 -5.34 -1.77
C ILE A 443 25.04 -5.26 -2.12
N ILE A 444 25.91 -5.24 -1.10
CA ILE A 444 27.37 -5.24 -1.27
C ILE A 444 27.83 -6.51 -2.00
N ASP A 445 27.29 -7.69 -1.71
CA ASP A 445 27.66 -8.93 -2.36
C ASP A 445 27.12 -9.04 -3.78
N LEU A 446 25.94 -8.48 -4.07
CA LEU A 446 25.47 -8.29 -5.45
C LEU A 446 26.36 -7.33 -6.23
N LEU A 447 26.82 -6.25 -5.61
CA LEU A 447 27.78 -5.33 -6.21
C LEU A 447 29.13 -6.01 -6.46
N LYS A 448 29.64 -6.81 -5.52
CA LYS A 448 30.85 -7.64 -5.69
C LYS A 448 30.69 -8.71 -6.78
N GLN A 449 29.51 -9.29 -6.94
CA GLN A 449 29.23 -10.24 -8.02
C GLN A 449 29.14 -9.54 -9.38
N ALA A 450 28.63 -8.31 -9.44
CA ALA A 450 28.71 -7.45 -10.62
C ALA A 450 30.14 -6.94 -10.91
N ASP A 451 30.98 -6.83 -9.87
CA ASP A 451 32.40 -6.42 -9.90
C ASP A 451 33.27 -7.37 -10.74
N ALA A 452 32.88 -8.63 -10.91
CA ALA A 452 33.56 -9.55 -11.84
C ALA A 452 33.43 -9.11 -13.32
N VAL A 453 32.50 -8.22 -13.64
CA VAL A 453 32.25 -7.67 -14.99
C VAL A 453 32.68 -6.20 -15.10
N ILE A 454 32.86 -5.49 -13.97
CA ILE A 454 33.08 -4.03 -13.92
C ILE A 454 34.35 -3.68 -13.11
N SER A 455 35.37 -4.55 -13.09
CA SER A 455 36.62 -4.26 -12.35
C SER A 455 37.49 -3.15 -12.97
N ASP A 456 37.16 -2.65 -14.16
CA ASP A 456 37.99 -1.69 -14.88
C ASP A 456 37.54 -0.22 -14.77
N LEU A 457 36.43 0.09 -14.07
CA LEU A 457 35.79 1.42 -14.12
C LEU A 457 35.36 2.07 -12.79
N LEU A 458 35.59 1.47 -11.61
CA LEU A 458 35.24 2.09 -10.33
C LEU A 458 36.47 2.56 -9.51
N PRO A 459 36.51 3.80 -9.01
CA PRO A 459 37.46 4.19 -7.97
C PRO A 459 37.07 3.56 -6.62
N VAL A 460 38.03 2.89 -6.00
CA VAL A 460 38.03 2.17 -4.70
C VAL A 460 37.52 2.98 -3.47
N PHE A 461 37.10 4.23 -3.64
CA PHE A 461 36.77 5.15 -2.55
C PHE A 461 35.39 4.92 -1.90
N VAL A 462 34.39 4.46 -2.65
CA VAL A 462 33.01 4.30 -2.15
C VAL A 462 32.86 3.10 -1.21
N ALA A 463 33.51 1.98 -1.55
CA ALA A 463 33.40 0.74 -0.78
C ALA A 463 34.00 0.83 0.63
N LYS A 464 34.99 1.73 0.86
CA LYS A 464 35.78 1.82 2.10
C LYS A 464 35.17 2.69 3.21
N GLU A 465 34.10 3.41 2.91
CA GLU A 465 33.41 4.29 3.88
C GLU A 465 31.95 3.84 4.13
N LEU A 466 31.40 2.99 3.26
CA LEU A 466 30.04 2.43 3.37
C LEU A 466 29.78 1.67 4.69
N HIS A 467 30.80 1.04 5.25
CA HIS A 467 30.74 0.33 6.53
C HIS A 467 30.73 1.25 7.76
N LYS A 468 30.94 2.57 7.58
CA LYS A 468 30.88 3.55 8.66
C LYS A 468 29.53 4.27 8.74
N LEU A 469 28.64 4.02 7.78
CA LEU A 469 27.27 4.52 7.84
C LEU A 469 26.47 3.70 8.86
N PRO A 470 25.56 4.33 9.63
CA PRO A 470 24.60 3.58 10.44
C PRO A 470 23.79 2.64 9.53
N PRO A 471 23.29 1.50 10.04
CA PRO A 471 22.52 0.57 9.23
C PRO A 471 21.25 1.25 8.73
N ILE A 472 21.23 1.57 7.43
CA ILE A 472 20.07 2.14 6.73
C ILE A 472 19.51 1.03 5.85
N THR A 473 18.22 0.71 6.02
CA THR A 473 17.55 -0.33 5.24
C THR A 473 16.88 0.31 4.01
N PHE A 474 17.20 -0.19 2.81
CA PHE A 474 16.58 0.26 1.56
C PHE A 474 15.68 -0.85 0.98
N ASP A 475 14.59 -0.46 0.33
CA ASP A 475 13.77 -1.36 -0.46
C ASP A 475 14.35 -1.57 -1.87
N HIS A 476 14.00 -2.66 -2.56
CA HIS A 476 14.61 -3.05 -3.84
C HIS A 476 14.43 -1.98 -4.93
N LEU A 477 13.30 -1.27 -4.91
CA LEU A 477 13.02 -0.20 -5.87
C LEU A 477 13.90 1.03 -5.61
N ASP A 478 14.09 1.41 -4.34
CA ASP A 478 14.96 2.51 -3.93
C ASP A 478 16.43 2.21 -4.15
N ALA A 479 16.89 0.98 -3.88
CA ALA A 479 18.26 0.58 -4.19
C ALA A 479 18.56 0.67 -5.69
N THR A 480 17.62 0.28 -6.55
CA THR A 480 17.77 0.37 -8.01
C THR A 480 17.74 1.82 -8.51
N ARG A 481 16.92 2.67 -7.86
CA ARG A 481 16.82 4.09 -8.16
C ARG A 481 18.07 4.85 -7.72
N LEU A 482 18.55 4.58 -6.50
CA LEU A 482 19.80 5.09 -5.96
C LEU A 482 20.99 4.67 -6.84
N LEU A 483 21.04 3.40 -7.29
CA LEU A 483 22.08 2.93 -8.20
C LEU A 483 22.04 3.66 -9.56
N ARG A 484 20.84 3.90 -10.10
CA ARG A 484 20.64 4.64 -11.35
C ARG A 484 21.03 6.10 -11.21
N ASP A 485 20.72 6.72 -10.07
CA ASP A 485 21.04 8.12 -9.80
C ASP A 485 22.54 8.30 -9.51
N ILE A 486 23.18 7.33 -8.84
CA ILE A 486 24.65 7.26 -8.70
C ILE A 486 25.33 7.10 -10.06
N LEU A 487 24.81 6.23 -10.95
CA LEU A 487 25.33 6.07 -12.30
C LEU A 487 25.18 7.34 -13.15
N LYS A 488 24.03 8.03 -13.04
CA LYS A 488 23.80 9.33 -13.70
C LYS A 488 24.71 10.43 -13.16
N LEU A 489 24.95 10.45 -11.84
CA LEU A 489 25.90 11.37 -11.21
C LEU A 489 27.33 11.08 -11.68
N GLN A 490 27.70 9.81 -11.85
CA GLN A 490 29.00 9.41 -12.37
C GLN A 490 29.18 9.82 -13.84
N GLU A 491 28.15 9.66 -14.67
CA GLU A 491 28.12 10.12 -16.07
C GLU A 491 28.30 11.64 -16.13
N SER A 492 27.59 12.38 -15.26
CA SER A 492 27.67 13.84 -15.15
C SER A 492 29.03 14.32 -14.61
N MET A 493 29.64 13.58 -13.68
CA MET A 493 30.99 13.86 -13.16
C MET A 493 32.08 13.59 -14.20
N SER A 494 31.91 12.56 -15.05
CA SER A 494 32.84 12.27 -16.15
C SER A 494 32.82 13.36 -17.23
N LEU A 495 31.63 13.91 -17.52
CA LEU A 495 31.46 15.08 -18.40
C LEU A 495 32.14 16.33 -17.82
N MET A 496 31.94 16.60 -16.53
CA MET A 496 32.63 17.72 -15.86
C MET A 496 34.14 17.55 -15.78
N GLN A 497 34.66 16.32 -15.62
CA GLN A 497 36.10 16.05 -15.68
C GLN A 497 36.65 16.31 -17.09
N GLY A 498 35.96 15.86 -18.14
CA GLY A 498 36.34 16.17 -19.52
C GLY A 498 36.37 17.67 -19.83
N GLU A 499 35.40 18.44 -19.34
CA GLU A 499 35.38 19.89 -19.46
C GLU A 499 36.50 20.55 -18.63
N MET A 500 36.80 20.03 -17.43
CA MET A 500 37.87 20.56 -16.58
C MET A 500 39.27 20.22 -17.11
N GLU A 501 39.45 19.09 -17.80
CA GLU A 501 40.65 18.76 -18.58
C GLU A 501 40.80 19.69 -19.79
N SER A 502 39.72 19.98 -20.52
CA SER A 502 39.70 20.95 -21.63
C SER A 502 40.12 22.35 -21.16
N VAL A 503 39.58 22.81 -20.04
CA VAL A 503 39.92 24.11 -19.43
C VAL A 503 41.36 24.14 -18.92
N LYS A 504 41.89 23.03 -18.37
CA LYS A 504 43.32 22.92 -18.03
C LYS A 504 44.21 22.97 -19.26
N GLN A 505 43.78 22.38 -20.38
CA GLN A 505 44.52 22.34 -21.62
C GLN A 505 44.56 23.73 -22.27
N GLU A 506 43.45 24.47 -22.30
CA GLU A 506 43.40 25.89 -22.66
C GLU A 506 44.26 26.76 -21.74
N CYS A 507 44.17 26.57 -20.42
CA CYS A 507 45.00 27.31 -19.46
C CYS A 507 46.50 27.01 -19.66
N SER A 508 46.86 25.79 -20.08
CA SER A 508 48.25 25.42 -20.39
C SER A 508 48.73 25.98 -21.73
N SER A 509 47.84 26.09 -22.73
CA SER A 509 48.08 26.81 -24.00
C SER A 509 48.37 28.28 -23.73
N VAL A 510 47.50 28.96 -22.97
CA VAL A 510 47.67 30.38 -22.59
C VAL A 510 48.98 30.60 -21.82
N ARG A 511 49.38 29.65 -20.97
CA ARG A 511 50.67 29.69 -20.24
C ARG A 511 51.88 29.46 -21.15
N HIS A 512 51.73 28.68 -22.22
CA HIS A 512 52.75 28.44 -23.22
C HIS A 512 52.91 29.66 -24.14
N ASP A 513 51.79 30.24 -24.59
CA ASP A 513 51.75 31.45 -25.41
C ASP A 513 52.31 32.67 -24.65
N MET A 514 51.98 32.82 -23.36
CA MET A 514 52.61 33.84 -22.49
C MET A 514 54.12 33.62 -22.33
N LYS A 515 54.58 32.37 -22.25
CA LYS A 515 56.01 32.07 -22.19
C LYS A 515 56.69 32.38 -23.52
N GLU A 516 56.14 31.97 -24.66
CA GLU A 516 56.70 32.32 -25.97
C GLU A 516 56.70 33.83 -26.20
N PHE A 517 55.66 34.56 -25.81
CA PHE A 517 55.62 36.02 -25.86
C PHE A 517 56.72 36.67 -25.01
N CYS A 518 56.94 36.17 -23.79
CA CYS A 518 58.05 36.63 -22.93
C CYS A 518 59.43 36.24 -23.50
N THR A 519 59.55 35.09 -24.17
CA THR A 519 60.82 34.63 -24.73
C THR A 519 61.17 35.36 -26.05
N ALA A 520 60.17 35.68 -26.87
CA ALA A 520 60.30 36.50 -28.07
C ALA A 520 60.73 37.94 -27.75
N ASN A 521 60.15 38.55 -26.71
CA ASN A 521 60.55 39.87 -26.22
C ASN A 521 61.93 39.90 -25.53
N SER A 522 62.43 38.75 -25.06
CA SER A 522 63.78 38.64 -24.51
C SER A 522 64.88 38.49 -25.59
N ARG A 523 64.51 38.17 -26.84
CA ARG A 523 65.44 37.94 -27.96
C ARG A 523 65.51 39.08 -28.99
N GLN A 524 64.64 40.07 -28.92
CA GLN A 524 64.79 41.35 -29.65
C GLN A 524 65.32 42.45 -28.72
N LYS A 525 66.58 42.31 -28.30
CA LYS A 525 67.35 43.40 -27.69
C LYS A 525 68.75 43.50 -28.31
N THR A 526 68.84 43.46 -29.63
CA THR A 526 69.99 43.98 -30.39
C THR A 526 69.60 44.17 -31.86
N SER A 527 69.12 45.38 -32.20
CA SER A 527 69.37 46.13 -33.44
C SER A 527 68.19 47.07 -33.73
N GLN A 528 68.51 48.33 -33.93
CA GLN A 528 67.59 49.40 -34.35
C GLN A 528 66.77 48.99 -35.58
N HIS A 529 65.44 49.11 -35.50
CA HIS A 529 64.62 49.73 -36.56
C HIS A 529 63.18 49.93 -36.08
N GLU A 530 62.64 51.12 -36.35
CA GLU A 530 61.23 51.46 -36.27
C GLU A 530 60.42 50.59 -37.23
N GLY A 531 59.33 50.00 -36.75
CA GLY A 531 58.38 49.26 -37.57
C GLY A 531 57.13 48.90 -36.76
N ASN A 532 55.99 49.47 -37.14
CA ASN A 532 54.67 49.15 -36.60
C ASN A 532 54.36 47.65 -36.76
N PHE A 533 53.84 47.02 -35.71
CA PHE A 533 53.14 45.74 -35.80
C PHE A 533 51.74 45.87 -35.21
N GLU A 534 50.72 45.72 -36.06
CA GLU A 534 49.34 45.45 -35.66
C GLU A 534 49.20 43.95 -35.37
N ILE A 535 48.58 43.59 -34.25
CA ILE A 535 48.14 42.22 -33.97
C ILE A 535 46.62 42.19 -33.99
N TYR A 536 46.07 41.48 -34.97
CA TYR A 536 44.64 41.15 -35.07
C TYR A 536 44.32 39.96 -34.16
N ILE A 537 43.41 40.14 -33.20
CA ILE A 537 42.79 39.02 -32.49
C ILE A 537 41.42 38.77 -33.12
N THR A 538 41.32 37.67 -33.87
CA THR A 538 40.06 37.15 -34.42
C THR A 538 39.23 36.47 -33.33
N ASN A 539 38.01 36.95 -33.13
CA ASN A 539 36.97 36.29 -32.32
C ASN A 539 36.68 34.87 -32.83
N VAL A 540 36.79 33.87 -31.96
CA VAL A 540 36.25 32.54 -32.22
C VAL A 540 34.78 32.49 -31.78
N ASN A 541 33.91 32.46 -32.78
CA ASN A 541 32.47 32.26 -32.65
C ASN A 541 32.13 30.80 -32.27
N THR A 542 31.40 30.60 -31.18
CA THR A 542 30.54 29.41 -31.00
C THR A 542 29.13 29.74 -31.44
N LYS A 543 28.62 29.02 -32.44
CA LYS A 543 27.28 29.15 -33.01
C LYS A 543 26.18 28.99 -31.93
N ARG A 544 25.49 30.07 -31.57
CA ARG A 544 24.02 30.27 -31.62
C ARG A 544 23.67 31.60 -30.92
N GLY A 545 23.22 32.60 -31.68
CA GLY A 545 22.56 33.81 -31.18
C GLY A 545 23.38 35.10 -31.25
N THR A 546 23.26 35.82 -32.36
CA THR A 546 23.73 37.21 -32.56
C THR A 546 22.93 38.21 -31.72
N PHE A 547 23.61 39.11 -30.99
CA PHE A 547 23.18 40.50 -30.82
C PHE A 547 24.40 41.44 -30.73
N ASN A 548 24.42 42.45 -31.61
CA ASN A 548 25.41 43.52 -31.75
C ASN A 548 25.06 44.69 -30.82
N SER A 549 26.06 45.27 -30.15
CA SER A 549 26.17 46.73 -30.02
C SER A 549 27.61 47.17 -29.74
N GLN A 550 28.22 47.85 -30.71
CA GLN A 550 29.49 48.56 -30.63
C GLN A 550 29.38 49.80 -29.73
N ARG A 551 30.38 50.09 -28.90
CA ARG A 551 30.87 51.47 -28.67
C ARG A 551 32.39 51.49 -28.51
N ARG A 552 32.97 52.48 -29.18
CA ARG A 552 34.39 52.80 -29.38
C ARG A 552 34.64 54.14 -28.67
N PHE A 553 35.73 54.30 -27.93
CA PHE A 553 36.29 55.63 -27.65
C PHE A 553 37.82 55.59 -27.65
N GLU A 554 38.36 56.57 -28.36
CA GLU A 554 39.74 56.80 -28.76
C GLU A 554 40.61 57.29 -27.60
N TYR A 555 41.90 56.99 -27.69
CA TYR A 555 42.96 57.49 -26.81
C TYR A 555 43.87 58.38 -27.65
N ASP A 556 44.18 59.59 -27.16
CA ASP A 556 45.26 60.43 -27.69
C ASP A 556 46.37 60.61 -26.64
N SER A 557 47.58 60.64 -27.18
CA SER A 557 48.93 60.41 -26.64
C SER A 557 49.64 61.59 -25.94
N GLU A 558 50.25 61.28 -24.78
CA GLU A 558 51.66 61.55 -24.34
C GLU A 558 52.31 62.99 -24.38
N PRO A 559 53.47 63.30 -23.73
CA PRO A 559 54.50 62.41 -23.13
C PRO A 559 55.18 62.80 -21.78
N MET A 560 55.88 61.79 -21.23
CA MET A 560 57.20 61.77 -20.53
C MET A 560 57.44 62.32 -19.11
N GLY A 561 58.02 61.46 -18.26
CA GLY A 561 59.22 61.82 -17.46
C GLY A 561 59.32 61.34 -16.00
N VAL A 562 59.70 60.08 -15.78
CA VAL A 562 60.58 59.50 -14.73
C VAL A 562 60.80 60.30 -13.41
N ASP A 563 60.27 59.84 -12.27
CA ASP A 563 61.00 59.04 -11.26
C ASP A 563 60.06 58.59 -10.12
N ALA A 564 60.27 57.38 -9.59
CA ALA A 564 59.25 56.64 -8.84
C ALA A 564 59.40 56.77 -7.32
N THR A 565 58.61 57.64 -6.68
CA THR A 565 57.99 57.42 -5.34
C THR A 565 57.09 58.60 -4.94
N ASN A 566 55.88 58.29 -4.45
CA ASN A 566 54.93 59.13 -3.67
C ASN A 566 54.66 60.58 -4.11
N LEU A 567 53.39 60.99 -4.26
CA LEU A 567 52.90 62.26 -3.66
C LEU A 567 51.38 62.48 -3.84
N TYR A 568 50.76 62.77 -2.69
CA TYR A 568 49.53 63.52 -2.46
C TYR A 568 49.52 64.90 -3.15
N TYR A 569 48.32 65.41 -3.49
CA TYR A 569 47.92 66.84 -3.43
C TYR A 569 46.39 66.92 -3.68
N ASP A 570 45.47 67.31 -2.80
CA ASP A 570 45.37 68.14 -1.57
C ASP A 570 44.81 69.57 -1.78
N ARG A 571 44.02 69.99 -0.77
CA ARG A 571 43.31 71.25 -0.44
C ARG A 571 41.79 71.20 -0.65
N THR A 572 40.94 71.50 0.35
CA THR A 572 41.13 72.18 1.65
C THR A 572 39.88 72.00 2.52
N ILE A 573 40.03 71.79 3.83
CA ILE A 573 39.54 72.67 4.92
C ILE A 573 39.85 72.01 6.28
N ASP A 574 40.35 72.85 7.15
CA ASP A 574 41.01 72.64 8.44
C ASP A 574 39.99 72.79 9.60
N LYS A 575 40.04 71.92 10.62
CA LYS A 575 40.17 72.27 12.07
C LYS A 575 39.72 71.18 13.07
N SER A 576 40.61 71.03 14.07
CA SER A 576 40.45 70.61 15.49
C SER A 576 40.18 69.14 15.88
N LYS A 577 41.24 68.50 16.43
CA LYS A 577 41.41 67.89 17.79
C LYS A 577 40.12 67.46 18.53
N GLU A 578 40.00 66.30 19.21
CA GLU A 578 40.95 65.57 20.06
C GLU A 578 40.34 64.20 20.48
N SER A 579 41.21 63.22 20.79
CA SER A 579 41.04 62.04 21.69
C SER A 579 40.22 60.78 21.29
N MET A 580 40.96 59.67 21.21
CA MET A 580 40.72 58.32 21.77
C MET A 580 39.72 57.33 21.13
N ASN A 581 40.35 56.36 20.46
CA ASN A 581 40.14 54.90 20.48
C ASN A 581 38.94 54.23 19.78
N SER A 582 39.34 53.18 19.04
CA SER A 582 38.61 52.06 18.42
C SER A 582 37.58 52.38 17.34
N ILE A 583 38.01 52.20 16.09
CA ILE A 583 37.18 52.20 14.88
C ILE A 583 36.78 50.74 14.57
N ASP A 584 35.49 50.46 14.76
CA ASP A 584 34.71 49.57 13.92
C ASP A 584 34.53 50.22 12.54
N GLY A 585 34.65 49.45 11.45
CA GLY A 585 34.46 49.99 10.11
C GLY A 585 34.47 48.92 9.02
N HIS A 586 33.27 48.47 8.65
CA HIS A 586 32.99 47.68 7.45
C HIS A 586 33.23 48.47 6.15
N THR A 587 33.74 47.81 5.11
CA THR A 587 33.54 48.21 3.70
C THR A 587 33.28 46.98 2.83
N ASN A 588 32.12 46.99 2.17
CA ASN A 588 31.57 45.96 1.28
C ASN A 588 32.14 46.06 -0.14
N TYR A 589 32.34 44.90 -0.81
CA TYR A 589 32.36 44.80 -2.28
C TYR A 589 31.13 44.02 -2.77
N ASN A 590 30.31 44.67 -3.59
CA ASN A 590 29.11 44.13 -4.23
C ASN A 590 29.48 43.26 -5.45
N LEU A 591 29.19 41.95 -5.40
CA LEU A 591 29.00 41.12 -6.58
C LEU A 591 27.54 41.22 -7.03
N SER A 592 27.30 41.46 -8.32
CA SER A 592 25.96 41.75 -8.87
C SER A 592 24.97 40.60 -8.65
N SER A 593 23.89 40.93 -7.94
CA SER A 593 22.78 40.08 -7.49
C SER A 593 21.87 39.49 -8.58
N SER A 594 22.27 39.49 -9.86
CA SER A 594 21.45 38.95 -10.96
C SER A 594 21.76 37.49 -11.28
N HIS A 595 23.02 37.05 -11.15
CA HIS A 595 23.43 35.67 -11.47
C HIS A 595 22.97 34.66 -10.40
N LEU A 596 23.13 35.00 -9.11
CA LEU A 596 22.68 34.17 -7.98
C LEU A 596 21.15 34.05 -7.90
N ARG A 597 20.41 35.04 -8.41
CA ARG A 597 18.94 35.02 -8.41
C ARG A 597 18.38 34.07 -9.47
N ASN A 598 18.97 34.07 -10.66
CA ASN A 598 18.58 33.17 -11.75
C ASN A 598 18.88 31.70 -11.42
N THR A 599 20.02 31.40 -10.78
CA THR A 599 20.37 30.02 -10.38
C THR A 599 19.43 29.48 -9.30
N CYS A 600 18.97 30.32 -8.36
CA CYS A 600 18.01 29.90 -7.34
C CYS A 600 16.59 29.72 -7.91
N GLU A 601 16.19 30.52 -8.89
CA GLU A 601 14.89 30.34 -9.58
C GLU A 601 14.87 29.06 -10.44
N GLU A 602 15.97 28.71 -11.12
CA GLU A 602 16.09 27.45 -11.87
C GLU A 602 16.05 26.19 -10.97
N ILE A 603 16.63 26.27 -9.76
CA ILE A 603 16.60 25.16 -8.79
C ILE A 603 15.19 24.97 -8.19
N VAL A 604 14.44 26.06 -7.95
CA VAL A 604 13.06 25.97 -7.45
C VAL A 604 12.11 25.42 -8.52
N ILE A 605 12.29 25.80 -9.78
CA ILE A 605 11.53 25.25 -10.92
C ILE A 605 11.83 23.75 -11.09
N ALA A 606 13.11 23.35 -11.02
CA ALA A 606 13.51 21.94 -11.09
C ALA A 606 12.92 21.08 -9.95
N LEU A 607 12.80 21.64 -8.75
CA LEU A 607 12.20 20.99 -7.58
C LEU A 607 10.66 20.90 -7.67
N GLN A 608 10.00 21.87 -8.30
CA GLN A 608 8.55 21.83 -8.57
C GLN A 608 8.18 20.84 -9.68
N GLU A 609 9.07 20.62 -10.65
CA GLU A 609 8.86 19.65 -11.74
C GLU A 609 9.13 18.19 -11.31
N THR A 610 9.91 17.95 -10.26
CA THR A 610 10.23 16.59 -9.77
C THR A 610 9.33 16.07 -8.66
N TRP A 611 8.53 16.91 -8.00
CA TRP A 611 7.69 16.53 -6.85
C TRP A 611 6.22 17.00 -7.01
N PRO A 612 5.26 16.12 -7.36
CA PRO A 612 3.88 16.54 -7.67
C PRO A 612 3.03 17.02 -6.47
N LEU A 613 3.55 16.94 -5.24
CA LEU A 613 2.83 17.29 -4.00
C LEU A 613 3.02 18.76 -3.55
N ALA A 614 3.68 19.60 -4.34
CA ALA A 614 3.99 21.00 -3.97
C ALA A 614 3.05 22.06 -4.60
N HIS A 615 1.81 21.71 -4.96
CA HIS A 615 0.89 22.67 -5.57
C HIS A 615 0.04 23.50 -4.59
N ASP A 616 0.07 23.23 -3.27
CA ASP A 616 -0.79 23.90 -2.28
C ASP A 616 -0.06 24.57 -1.09
N LEU A 617 1.24 24.87 -1.20
CA LEU A 617 1.92 25.66 -0.16
C LEU A 617 1.67 27.18 -0.36
N PRO A 618 1.07 27.91 0.60
CA PRO A 618 0.81 29.34 0.44
C PRO A 618 2.10 30.17 0.48
N LEU A 619 2.20 31.16 -0.41
CA LEU A 619 3.15 32.27 -0.33
C LEU A 619 2.91 33.07 0.95
N LEU A 620 3.73 32.86 2.00
CA LEU A 620 3.82 33.77 3.13
C LEU A 620 5.13 34.56 3.08
N GLY A 621 4.96 35.89 3.11
CA GLY A 621 5.94 36.89 2.73
C GLY A 621 7.20 37.01 3.59
N LYS A 622 8.20 37.64 2.94
CA LYS A 622 9.34 38.41 3.47
C LYS A 622 10.17 37.76 4.58
N VAL A 623 11.29 37.15 4.17
CA VAL A 623 12.47 37.02 5.03
C VAL A 623 13.29 38.30 4.92
N SER A 624 13.17 39.18 5.93
CA SER A 624 14.21 40.15 6.27
C SER A 624 15.09 39.52 7.36
N GLY A 625 16.32 39.15 7.02
CA GLY A 625 17.30 38.62 7.96
C GLY A 625 18.67 38.52 7.29
N SER A 626 19.61 39.31 7.77
CA SER A 626 21.01 39.36 7.35
C SER A 626 21.77 38.12 7.80
N PHE A 627 22.57 37.52 6.92
CA PHE A 627 23.56 36.49 7.26
C PHE A 627 24.94 37.13 7.44
N ASP A 628 25.48 37.08 8.66
CA ASP A 628 26.88 37.39 8.96
C ASP A 628 27.75 36.13 8.81
N PHE A 629 28.83 36.21 8.03
CA PHE A 629 29.87 35.19 7.98
C PHE A 629 30.96 35.51 9.02
N THR A 630 31.18 34.61 9.99
CA THR A 630 32.36 34.67 10.88
C THR A 630 33.31 33.50 10.58
N CYS A 631 34.55 33.83 10.19
CA CYS A 631 35.67 32.90 10.07
C CYS A 631 36.26 32.65 11.45
N LYS A 632 36.20 31.42 11.98
CA LYS A 632 36.91 31.03 13.21
C LYS A 632 38.09 30.12 12.86
N THR A 633 39.29 30.61 13.14
CA THR A 633 40.51 29.81 13.22
C THR A 633 40.51 29.07 14.56
N VAL A 634 40.48 27.73 14.56
CA VAL A 634 40.70 26.93 15.78
C VAL A 634 42.15 26.43 15.78
N VAL A 635 42.94 26.96 16.70
CA VAL A 635 44.23 26.40 17.11
C VAL A 635 43.92 25.45 18.26
N ASP A 636 44.11 24.14 18.07
CA ASP A 636 44.03 23.19 19.18
C ASP A 636 45.43 23.03 19.80
N THR A 637 45.54 23.39 21.08
CA THR A 637 46.74 23.21 21.91
C THR A 637 46.41 22.19 22.98
N THR A 638 46.73 20.92 22.74
CA THR A 638 46.70 19.90 23.81
C THR A 638 48.08 19.84 24.46
N ALA A 639 48.20 20.51 25.61
CA ALA A 639 49.35 20.40 26.50
C ALA A 639 49.38 19.02 27.18
N GLY A 640 50.28 18.15 26.75
CA GLY A 640 50.76 17.00 27.51
C GLY A 640 52.14 17.31 28.10
N ILE A 641 52.25 17.22 29.42
CA ILE A 641 53.49 17.43 30.19
C ILE A 641 54.55 16.39 29.78
N LEU A 642 55.75 16.83 29.36
CA LEU A 642 57.05 16.25 29.76
C LEU A 642 58.24 17.12 29.28
N LYS A 643 58.85 17.81 30.27
CA LYS A 643 60.26 18.21 30.45
C LYS A 643 61.16 18.47 29.22
N GLY A 644 61.67 19.71 29.14
CA GLY A 644 63.13 19.93 29.17
C GLY A 644 63.81 20.61 27.98
N ARG A 645 63.89 21.95 28.04
CA ARG A 645 64.96 22.86 27.54
C ARG A 645 65.19 23.05 26.02
N PRO A 646 65.70 24.25 25.63
CA PRO A 646 65.56 24.82 24.28
C PRO A 646 66.86 24.69 23.45
N TYR A 647 66.79 24.79 22.12
CA TYR A 647 67.73 25.53 21.25
C TYR A 647 67.32 25.45 19.76
N GLY A 648 67.10 26.62 19.13
CA GLY A 648 67.59 27.01 17.80
C GLY A 648 66.97 26.42 16.50
N GLY A 649 66.62 27.31 15.57
CA GLY A 649 66.80 27.05 14.12
C GLY A 649 65.57 27.14 13.23
N VAL A 650 65.59 28.10 12.30
CA VAL A 650 64.62 28.32 11.20
C VAL A 650 64.78 27.25 10.11
N ALA A 651 63.68 26.74 9.55
CA ALA A 651 63.62 26.23 8.17
C ALA A 651 62.19 26.32 7.60
N CYS A 652 62.06 27.01 6.46
CA CYS A 652 60.86 27.04 5.63
C CYS A 652 60.68 25.73 4.85
N CYS A 653 59.45 25.23 4.72
CA CYS A 653 58.95 24.59 3.49
C CYS A 653 57.42 24.39 3.48
N GLY A 654 56.76 25.11 2.56
CA GLY A 654 55.55 24.74 1.78
C GLY A 654 54.35 24.09 2.47
N GLU A 655 53.29 24.88 2.73
CA GLU A 655 51.96 24.37 3.05
C GLU A 655 51.00 24.51 1.85
N LYS A 656 50.28 23.42 1.55
CA LYS A 656 49.15 23.36 0.61
C LYS A 656 47.88 23.75 1.34
N MET A 657 47.08 24.63 0.74
CA MET A 657 45.75 25.01 1.22
C MET A 657 44.72 23.94 0.77
N TYR A 658 44.00 23.33 1.73
CA TYR A 658 42.86 22.46 1.46
C TYR A 658 41.56 23.23 1.76
N LEU A 659 40.70 23.38 0.76
CA LEU A 659 39.31 23.80 0.92
C LEU A 659 38.50 22.59 1.41
N THR A 660 37.92 22.68 2.60
CA THR A 660 37.01 21.67 3.14
C THR A 660 35.58 22.18 3.00
N LEU A 661 34.78 21.57 2.13
CA LEU A 661 33.34 21.78 2.03
C LEU A 661 32.65 20.83 3.02
N SER A 662 32.08 21.35 4.11
CA SER A 662 31.18 20.57 4.98
C SER A 662 29.73 20.73 4.49
N LEU A 663 29.16 19.68 3.92
CA LEU A 663 27.71 19.56 3.78
C LEU A 663 27.12 19.17 5.14
N SER A 664 26.45 20.12 5.80
CA SER A 664 25.63 19.82 6.98
C SER A 664 24.24 19.40 6.51
N TYR A 665 23.81 18.20 6.90
CA TYR A 665 22.44 17.72 6.66
C TYR A 665 21.45 18.57 7.47
N ILE A 666 20.34 18.97 6.84
CA ILE A 666 19.16 19.51 7.54
C ILE A 666 18.42 18.33 8.15
N VAL A 667 18.46 18.21 9.47
CA VAL A 667 17.53 17.38 10.23
C VAL A 667 16.29 18.24 10.49
N VAL A 668 15.18 17.94 9.82
CA VAL A 668 13.87 18.47 10.22
C VAL A 668 13.36 17.53 11.32
N VAL A 669 13.47 17.97 12.57
CA VAL A 669 12.67 17.42 13.67
C VAL A 669 11.31 18.10 13.59
N LEU A 670 10.26 17.34 13.27
CA LEU A 670 8.88 17.78 13.45
C LEU A 670 8.43 17.29 14.84
N ASP A 671 7.99 18.22 15.69
CA ASP A 671 7.17 17.94 16.88
C ASP A 671 5.73 17.59 16.48
#